data_AF-A0A8J2S6G9-F1
#
_entry.id   AF-A0A8J2S6G9-F1
#
_cell.length_a   1.000
_cell.length_b   1.000
_cell.length_c   1.000
_cell.angle_alpha   90.00
_cell.angle_beta   90.00
_cell.angle_gamma   90.00
#
_symmetry.space_group_name_H-M   'P 1'
#
loop_
_entity.id
_entity.type
_entity.pdbx_description
1 polymer ?
#
loop_
_entity_poly.entity_id
_entity_poly.type
_entity_poly.pdbx_seq_one_letter_code
_entity_poly.pdbx_strand_id
1 'polypeptide(L)'
;MEVSYKVRLEKQLEAGLCAVGRFDGNHPAVACAAGACGQVLLYDPHDELQVTTTSGAPPLRTLNFNKTITALDAGPLDPARTRAQAKTTRGVTPDENDDKVVRDVLLVGLGSALMVYDVDLNSDIFYRECPDGVFSCRFCTLQGTEQPLAVVGGNCSVVGFGWQGTELFWNVAGDDVRCVAPCEGDLLVGSDDYEIRIFRKEESIYEISEADKVVALCSLGKRGRFAFGLANGTVGVYKNNERRWRVKSKNALVALLATQTRDVAAGWSSGAVTLRSASNGQVLYRDTFDAPLCSLVCADLKLSGSVQLIAVGVDGEVRGYLPAVVERDTSKAEDDLRRKREIEQLQAEKRRLVGELRALEDQPQTPSDDAQGIPGDTQISLDVAAPVHGGGFELIVATSNETYVVGAVVLDTDGGLFDGETLSCAPARPTDKLGIIVRPKKNFPASLKLQIHVAARPMSTSIHVYEVDYKLPKFCRFYRVAEEVAQPSSWVKFDVPTNVQRVAQYLTQAFVSTEAVETEDNQVKAYYVGLDGSPLRVEATKDTTGTQVRVSTNDLATAAEVVQDISTALDVHELESEASFPDESRRLKETLEKVSTHNSIRVRLTAEMADGSSRVKALVLKAEDARLMADMPRMMRNYDELMRVNEGLIAEYNKRATNHEALLAALKQVNQVVQRASQLRVGKAKARVVADARRAIKKGDAAALLSLIATGRTGG
;
A
#
# COMPACT_ATOMS: atom_id res chain seq x y z
N MET A 1 -26.75 -1.66 13.03
CA MET A 1 -25.96 -2.67 13.76
C MET A 1 -26.17 -2.42 15.24
N GLU A 2 -26.31 -3.46 16.03
CA GLU A 2 -26.46 -3.36 17.48
C GLU A 2 -25.29 -4.04 18.17
N VAL A 3 -24.85 -3.49 19.30
CA VAL A 3 -23.79 -4.08 20.12
C VAL A 3 -24.38 -5.31 20.82
N SER A 4 -23.91 -6.48 20.40
CA SER A 4 -24.39 -7.77 20.90
C SER A 4 -23.70 -8.17 22.21
N TYR A 5 -22.43 -7.80 22.38
CA TYR A 5 -21.66 -8.04 23.60
C TYR A 5 -20.47 -7.08 23.71
N LYS A 6 -20.00 -6.88 24.93
CA LYS A 6 -18.79 -6.11 25.27
C LYS A 6 -17.98 -6.88 26.32
N VAL A 7 -16.69 -7.08 26.06
CA VAL A 7 -15.74 -7.81 26.92
C VAL A 7 -14.45 -6.99 27.04
N ARG A 8 -13.71 -7.12 28.15
CA ARG A 8 -12.43 -6.43 28.37
C ARG A 8 -11.33 -7.44 28.67
N LEU A 9 -10.24 -7.41 27.90
CA LEU A 9 -9.14 -8.38 27.95
C LEU A 9 -8.00 -8.00 28.92
N GLU A 10 -8.15 -6.93 29.71
CA GLU A 10 -7.21 -6.44 30.74
C GLU A 10 -5.71 -6.34 30.36
N LYS A 11 -5.40 -6.32 29.06
CA LYS A 11 -4.05 -6.17 28.51
C LYS A 11 -4.05 -5.19 27.34
N GLN A 12 -2.94 -4.49 27.15
CA GLN A 12 -2.73 -3.61 26.00
C GLN A 12 -2.38 -4.43 24.76
N LEU A 13 -3.08 -4.14 23.66
CA LEU A 13 -2.97 -4.86 22.39
C LEU A 13 -2.21 -4.02 21.36
N GLU A 14 -1.51 -4.68 20.45
CA GLU A 14 -0.78 -4.02 19.37
C GLU A 14 -1.67 -3.80 18.14
N ALA A 15 -1.71 -2.57 17.62
CA ALA A 15 -2.58 -2.19 16.52
C ALA A 15 -2.28 -2.98 15.23
N GLY A 16 -3.33 -3.42 14.53
CA GLY A 16 -3.23 -4.19 13.29
C GLY A 16 -2.90 -5.68 13.45
N LEU A 17 -2.63 -6.15 14.67
CA LEU A 17 -2.18 -7.52 14.95
C LEU A 17 -3.24 -8.36 15.65
N CYS A 18 -4.37 -8.55 14.94
CA CYS A 18 -5.40 -9.49 15.37
C CYS A 18 -5.81 -10.42 14.23
N ALA A 19 -6.12 -11.67 14.59
CA ALA A 19 -6.64 -12.68 13.69
C ALA A 19 -7.77 -13.46 14.38
N VAL A 20 -8.58 -14.14 13.58
CA VAL A 20 -9.64 -15.04 14.05
C VAL A 20 -9.47 -16.37 13.34
N GLY A 21 -9.53 -17.45 14.10
CA GLY A 21 -9.49 -18.81 13.55
C GLY A 21 -10.20 -19.80 14.47
N ARG A 22 -10.60 -20.93 13.90
CA ARG A 22 -11.09 -22.11 14.63
C ARG A 22 -9.92 -23.04 14.92
N PHE A 23 -9.19 -22.74 15.98
CA PHE A 23 -7.96 -23.48 16.30
C PHE A 23 -8.22 -24.90 16.79
N ASP A 24 -9.31 -25.11 17.53
CA ASP A 24 -9.79 -26.44 17.93
C ASP A 24 -10.62 -27.13 16.82
N GLY A 25 -10.97 -26.38 15.77
CA GLY A 25 -11.78 -26.82 14.62
C GLY A 25 -13.26 -26.48 14.72
N ASN A 26 -13.76 -26.22 15.93
CA ASN A 26 -15.18 -26.06 16.21
C ASN A 26 -15.53 -24.64 16.65
N HIS A 27 -14.76 -24.08 17.58
CA HIS A 27 -15.03 -22.79 18.19
C HIS A 27 -14.10 -21.71 17.61
N PRO A 28 -14.64 -20.56 17.15
CA PRO A 28 -13.81 -19.46 16.72
C PRO A 28 -13.22 -18.74 17.93
N ALA A 29 -11.91 -18.50 17.90
CA ALA A 29 -11.22 -17.71 18.91
C ALA A 29 -10.54 -16.50 18.26
N VAL A 30 -10.38 -15.44 19.05
CA VAL A 30 -9.68 -14.21 18.65
C VAL A 30 -8.24 -14.28 19.15
N ALA A 31 -7.27 -14.22 18.24
CA ALA A 31 -5.85 -14.11 18.55
C ALA A 31 -5.41 -12.65 18.42
N CYS A 32 -4.87 -12.06 19.49
CA CYS A 32 -4.39 -10.68 19.50
C CYS A 32 -2.94 -10.64 20.00
N ALA A 33 -2.06 -9.91 19.31
CA ALA A 33 -0.73 -9.63 19.85
C ALA A 33 -0.85 -8.65 21.03
N ALA A 34 -0.13 -8.93 22.11
CA ALA A 34 -0.14 -8.13 23.33
C ALA A 34 1.27 -7.82 23.81
N GLY A 35 1.54 -6.52 23.98
CA GLY A 35 2.79 -6.00 24.52
C GLY A 35 4.02 -6.23 23.62
N ALA A 36 5.02 -5.38 23.82
CA ALA A 36 6.27 -5.39 23.06
C ALA A 36 7.15 -6.66 23.26
N CYS A 37 6.73 -7.59 24.12
CA CYS A 37 7.47 -8.82 24.44
C CYS A 37 7.15 -10.01 23.52
N GLY A 38 6.27 -9.85 22.53
CA GLY A 38 5.98 -10.91 21.55
C GLY A 38 5.06 -12.00 22.09
N GLN A 39 4.00 -11.60 22.80
CA GLN A 39 2.97 -12.49 23.29
C GLN A 39 1.74 -12.43 22.39
N VAL A 40 1.08 -13.57 22.17
CA VAL A 40 -0.25 -13.64 21.55
C VAL A 40 -1.24 -14.13 22.59
N LEU A 41 -2.29 -13.35 22.80
CA LEU A 41 -3.44 -13.71 23.63
C LEU A 41 -4.49 -14.37 22.76
N LEU A 42 -4.97 -15.52 23.20
CA LEU A 42 -6.11 -16.19 22.61
C LEU A 42 -7.31 -16.01 23.53
N TYR A 43 -8.34 -15.35 23.01
CA TYR A 43 -9.64 -15.22 23.64
C TYR A 43 -10.62 -16.20 22.97
N ASP A 44 -10.99 -17.23 23.73
CA ASP A 44 -12.02 -18.20 23.36
C ASP A 44 -13.08 -18.23 24.49
N PRO A 45 -14.33 -17.82 24.21
CA PRO A 45 -15.40 -17.85 25.19
C PRO A 45 -15.92 -19.26 25.52
N HIS A 46 -15.59 -20.29 24.73
CA HIS A 46 -16.12 -21.67 24.87
C HIS A 46 -15.07 -22.69 25.31
N ASP A 47 -13.87 -22.27 25.70
CA ASP A 47 -12.81 -23.20 26.09
C ASP A 47 -13.03 -23.78 27.50
N GLU A 48 -13.38 -25.07 27.57
CA GLU A 48 -13.68 -25.80 28.81
C GLU A 48 -12.46 -25.98 29.74
N LEU A 49 -11.23 -25.75 29.26
CA LEU A 49 -9.98 -25.89 30.04
C LEU A 49 -9.72 -24.72 31.02
N GLN A 50 -10.68 -23.80 31.16
CA GLN A 50 -10.47 -22.54 31.86
C GLN A 50 -10.87 -22.61 33.34
N VAL A 51 -9.87 -22.54 34.22
CA VAL A 51 -10.06 -22.28 35.65
C VAL A 51 -10.56 -20.83 35.82
N THR A 52 -11.77 -20.65 36.34
CA THR A 52 -12.31 -19.33 36.68
C THR A 52 -11.35 -18.58 37.59
N THR A 53 -10.74 -17.51 37.07
CA THR A 53 -9.95 -16.58 37.87
C THR A 53 -10.86 -15.79 38.80
N THR A 54 -10.44 -15.59 40.05
CA THR A 54 -11.19 -14.85 41.09
C THR A 54 -11.43 -13.37 40.78
N SER A 55 -10.88 -12.83 39.67
CA SER A 55 -10.95 -11.41 39.29
C SER A 55 -12.12 -11.03 38.37
N GLY A 56 -12.96 -11.97 37.91
CA GLY A 56 -14.05 -11.66 36.97
C GLY A 56 -13.59 -11.28 35.54
N ALA A 57 -12.29 -11.30 35.28
CA ALA A 57 -11.71 -11.15 33.95
C ALA A 57 -11.93 -12.42 33.11
N PRO A 58 -12.10 -12.30 31.78
CA PRO A 58 -12.22 -13.45 30.91
C PRO A 58 -10.92 -14.27 30.94
N PRO A 59 -11.00 -15.60 31.05
CA PRO A 59 -9.84 -16.47 30.94
C PRO A 59 -9.16 -16.34 29.56
N LEU A 60 -7.83 -16.23 29.56
CA LEU A 60 -7.01 -15.99 28.36
C LEU A 60 -5.86 -16.97 28.30
N ARG A 61 -5.68 -17.63 27.14
CA ARG A 61 -4.45 -18.39 26.85
C ARG A 61 -3.40 -17.42 26.30
N THR A 62 -2.16 -17.58 26.75
CA THR A 62 -1.03 -16.74 26.29
C THR A 62 0.03 -17.62 25.63
N LEU A 63 0.39 -17.30 24.39
CA LEU A 63 1.48 -17.91 23.64
C LEU A 63 2.69 -16.97 23.67
N ASN A 64 3.86 -17.49 24.04
CA ASN A 64 5.10 -16.70 24.13
C ASN A 64 6.04 -17.02 22.97
N PHE A 65 6.22 -16.06 22.05
CA PHE A 65 7.14 -16.22 20.93
C PHE A 65 8.50 -15.53 21.15
N ASN A 66 8.60 -14.70 22.20
CA ASN A 66 9.84 -14.01 22.64
C ASN A 66 10.53 -13.20 21.53
N LYS A 67 9.77 -12.75 20.54
CA LYS A 67 10.20 -11.99 19.38
C LYS A 67 9.10 -11.01 19.00
N THR A 68 9.47 -9.83 18.53
CA THR A 68 8.50 -8.82 18.06
C THR A 68 7.68 -9.40 16.90
N ILE A 69 6.37 -9.33 17.03
CA ILE A 69 5.41 -9.79 16.02
C ILE A 69 5.15 -8.61 15.09
N THR A 70 5.28 -8.83 13.80
CA THR A 70 5.10 -7.79 12.77
C THR A 70 3.85 -8.01 11.94
N ALA A 71 3.34 -9.24 11.88
CA ALA A 71 2.10 -9.58 11.20
C ALA A 71 1.45 -10.82 11.84
N LEU A 72 0.12 -10.88 11.82
CA LEU A 72 -0.65 -11.99 12.40
C LEU A 72 -1.83 -12.34 11.48
N ASP A 73 -2.00 -13.62 11.19
CA ASP A 73 -3.18 -14.13 10.47
C ASP A 73 -3.57 -15.53 10.96
N ALA A 74 -4.77 -15.98 10.63
CA ALA A 74 -5.23 -17.33 10.95
C ALA A 74 -6.08 -17.89 9.81
N GLY A 75 -5.95 -19.19 9.55
CA GLY A 75 -6.69 -19.85 8.50
C GLY A 75 -6.18 -21.25 8.19
N PRO A 76 -6.78 -21.93 7.20
CA PRO A 76 -6.42 -23.29 6.85
C PRO A 76 -5.22 -23.32 5.90
N LEU A 77 -4.20 -24.11 6.22
CA LEU A 77 -3.00 -24.28 5.39
C LEU A 77 -2.88 -25.69 4.76
N ASP A 78 -3.27 -26.74 5.48
CA ASP A 78 -3.35 -28.09 4.93
C ASP A 78 -4.65 -28.74 5.39
N PRO A 79 -5.72 -28.63 4.59
CA PRO A 79 -7.00 -29.22 4.94
C PRO A 79 -6.95 -30.75 5.08
N ALA A 80 -5.99 -31.45 4.47
CA ALA A 80 -5.89 -32.91 4.56
C ALA A 80 -5.19 -33.34 5.87
N ARG A 81 -4.08 -32.69 6.24
CA ARG A 81 -3.39 -32.94 7.51
C ARG A 81 -4.20 -32.52 8.72
N THR A 82 -4.84 -31.34 8.68
CA THR A 82 -5.66 -30.89 9.82
C THR A 82 -6.90 -31.75 10.02
N ARG A 83 -7.49 -32.28 8.93
CA ARG A 83 -8.57 -33.30 8.97
C ARG A 83 -8.12 -34.63 9.56
N ALA A 84 -6.95 -35.15 9.15
CA ALA A 84 -6.47 -36.46 9.60
C ALA A 84 -6.16 -36.50 11.11
N GLN A 85 -5.66 -35.39 11.67
CA GLN A 85 -5.27 -35.30 13.08
C GLN A 85 -6.40 -34.83 14.03
N ALA A 86 -7.53 -34.32 13.51
CA ALA A 86 -8.69 -33.97 14.33
C ALA A 86 -9.33 -35.23 14.95
N LYS A 87 -9.17 -36.39 14.29
CA LYS A 87 -9.67 -37.71 14.74
C LYS A 87 -9.01 -38.23 16.02
N THR A 88 -7.92 -37.63 16.50
CA THR A 88 -7.10 -38.21 17.59
C THR A 88 -7.11 -37.46 18.92
N THR A 89 -7.52 -36.19 18.99
CA THR A 89 -7.10 -35.33 20.13
C THR A 89 -8.15 -35.09 21.22
N ARG A 90 -9.44 -35.48 21.06
CA ARG A 90 -10.45 -35.21 22.12
C ARG A 90 -11.53 -36.28 22.35
N GLY A 91 -11.25 -37.56 22.09
CA GLY A 91 -12.14 -38.65 22.55
C GLY A 91 -13.61 -38.57 22.09
N VAL A 92 -13.91 -37.75 21.07
CA VAL A 92 -15.22 -37.67 20.45
C VAL A 92 -15.37 -38.91 19.58
N THR A 93 -16.33 -39.76 19.92
CA THR A 93 -16.73 -40.89 19.07
C THR A 93 -17.09 -40.35 17.70
N PRO A 94 -16.57 -40.92 16.61
CA PRO A 94 -16.83 -40.41 15.27
C PRO A 94 -18.32 -40.58 14.95
N ASP A 95 -19.07 -39.49 14.91
CA ASP A 95 -20.33 -39.47 14.18
C ASP A 95 -20.00 -39.60 12.70
N GLU A 96 -20.70 -40.50 11.99
CA GLU A 96 -20.45 -40.89 10.60
C GLU A 96 -20.58 -39.73 9.57
N ASN A 97 -20.86 -38.51 10.01
CA ASN A 97 -20.97 -37.29 9.18
C ASN A 97 -19.86 -36.25 9.41
N ASP A 98 -18.86 -36.53 10.25
CA ASP A 98 -17.87 -35.53 10.72
C ASP A 98 -16.62 -35.38 9.81
N ASP A 99 -16.76 -35.71 8.51
CA ASP A 99 -15.70 -35.62 7.49
C ASP A 99 -15.32 -34.16 7.10
N LYS A 100 -15.72 -33.15 7.88
CA LYS A 100 -15.67 -31.71 7.50
C LYS A 100 -14.91 -30.78 8.44
N VAL A 101 -14.39 -31.23 9.58
CA VAL A 101 -13.69 -30.32 10.53
C VAL A 101 -12.27 -30.03 10.04
N VAL A 102 -12.06 -28.80 9.54
CA VAL A 102 -10.75 -28.25 9.18
C VAL A 102 -10.33 -27.30 10.29
N ARG A 103 -9.20 -27.60 10.95
CA ARG A 103 -8.61 -26.72 11.97
C ARG A 103 -7.81 -25.60 11.31
N ASP A 104 -7.94 -24.40 11.85
CA ASP A 104 -7.14 -23.24 11.45
C ASP A 104 -5.82 -23.21 12.22
N VAL A 105 -4.79 -22.71 11.54
CA VAL A 105 -3.44 -22.57 12.09
C VAL A 105 -3.10 -21.09 12.22
N LEU A 106 -2.25 -20.77 13.18
CA LEU A 106 -1.83 -19.40 13.44
C LEU A 106 -0.59 -19.07 12.61
N LEU A 107 -0.67 -18.01 11.80
CA LEU A 107 0.44 -17.48 11.02
C LEU A 107 1.05 -16.30 11.77
N VAL A 108 2.29 -16.45 12.22
CA VAL A 108 3.01 -15.45 12.98
C VAL A 108 4.18 -14.93 12.16
N GLY A 109 4.05 -13.68 11.72
CA GLY A 109 5.13 -12.91 11.12
C GLY A 109 6.04 -12.33 12.19
N LEU A 110 7.32 -12.67 12.10
CA LEU A 110 8.40 -12.11 12.92
C LEU A 110 9.25 -11.20 12.02
N GLY A 111 10.00 -10.28 12.62
CA GLY A 111 10.80 -9.30 11.86
C GLY A 111 11.68 -9.88 10.74
N SER A 112 12.20 -11.11 10.88
CA SER A 112 13.04 -11.79 9.88
C SER A 112 12.67 -13.25 9.63
N ALA A 113 11.50 -13.70 10.08
CA ALA A 113 11.06 -15.09 9.93
C ALA A 113 9.55 -15.23 9.93
N LEU A 114 9.06 -16.29 9.30
CA LEU A 114 7.67 -16.70 9.31
C LEU A 114 7.54 -17.99 10.09
N MET A 115 6.53 -18.06 10.96
CA MET A 115 6.22 -19.27 11.71
C MET A 115 4.74 -19.60 11.55
N VAL A 116 4.47 -20.88 11.26
CA VAL A 116 3.11 -21.41 11.24
C VAL A 116 2.95 -22.34 12.43
N TYR A 117 2.02 -21.98 13.32
CA TYR A 117 1.82 -22.61 14.61
C TYR A 117 0.46 -23.29 14.70
N ASP A 118 0.45 -24.57 15.07
CA ASP A 118 -0.77 -25.29 15.45
C ASP A 118 -1.00 -25.10 16.95
N VAL A 119 -2.05 -24.37 17.29
CA VAL A 119 -2.39 -23.99 18.67
C VAL A 119 -2.93 -25.19 19.47
N ASP A 120 -3.67 -26.10 18.84
CA ASP A 120 -4.30 -27.24 19.50
C ASP A 120 -3.26 -28.33 19.80
N LEU A 121 -2.38 -28.62 18.83
CA LEU A 121 -1.30 -29.58 19.01
C LEU A 121 -0.06 -29.00 19.70
N ASN A 122 -0.04 -27.68 19.95
CA ASN A 122 1.09 -26.96 20.51
C ASN A 122 2.40 -27.29 19.78
N SER A 123 2.37 -27.20 18.44
CA SER A 123 3.47 -27.63 17.57
C SER A 123 3.66 -26.71 16.37
N ASP A 124 4.91 -26.55 15.94
CA ASP A 124 5.24 -25.80 14.74
C ASP A 124 4.99 -26.66 13.49
N ILE A 125 4.23 -26.15 12.52
CA ILE A 125 4.11 -26.79 11.20
C ILE A 125 5.39 -26.57 10.41
N PHE A 126 5.85 -25.33 10.34
CA PHE A 126 7.17 -24.99 9.84
C PHE A 126 7.65 -23.64 10.40
N TYR A 127 8.97 -23.47 10.37
CA TYR A 127 9.68 -22.23 10.62
C TYR A 127 10.54 -21.88 9.42
N ARG A 128 10.37 -20.69 8.84
CA ARG A 128 11.14 -20.23 7.67
C ARG A 128 11.76 -18.87 7.92
N GLU A 129 13.05 -18.75 7.61
CA GLU A 129 13.74 -17.47 7.60
C GLU A 129 13.35 -16.67 6.35
N CYS A 130 12.94 -15.42 6.57
CA CYS A 130 12.55 -14.49 5.52
C CYS A 130 13.58 -13.34 5.52
N PRO A 131 14.63 -13.40 4.68
CA PRO A 131 15.69 -12.39 4.69
C PRO A 131 15.18 -11.00 4.31
N ASP A 132 14.10 -10.93 3.54
CA ASP A 132 13.44 -9.69 3.12
C ASP A 132 12.49 -9.12 4.20
N GLY A 133 12.37 -9.80 5.35
CA GLY A 133 11.46 -9.43 6.44
C GLY A 133 10.01 -9.81 6.19
N VAL A 134 9.20 -9.75 7.24
CA VAL A 134 7.75 -10.00 7.19
C VAL A 134 7.03 -8.74 7.64
N PHE A 135 6.47 -7.97 6.71
CA PHE A 135 5.71 -6.75 6.99
C PHE A 135 4.20 -7.00 6.98
N SER A 136 3.76 -7.97 6.17
CA SER A 136 2.38 -8.45 6.16
C SER A 136 2.36 -9.93 5.85
N CYS A 137 1.36 -10.64 6.37
CA CYS A 137 1.13 -12.03 6.05
C CYS A 137 -0.36 -12.33 5.95
N ARG A 138 -0.75 -13.17 4.99
CA ARG A 138 -2.12 -13.69 4.86
C ARG A 138 -2.14 -15.11 4.30
N PHE A 139 -3.14 -15.89 4.70
CA PHE A 139 -3.50 -17.11 3.98
C PHE A 139 -4.27 -16.77 2.70
N CYS A 140 -3.81 -17.29 1.57
CA CYS A 140 -4.39 -17.03 0.26
C CYS A 140 -4.47 -18.33 -0.55
N THR A 141 -5.62 -18.58 -1.19
CA THR A 141 -5.69 -19.59 -2.26
C THR A 141 -5.63 -18.85 -3.60
N LEU A 142 -4.50 -18.99 -4.29
CA LEU A 142 -4.26 -18.31 -5.57
C LEU A 142 -4.79 -19.14 -6.74
N GLN A 143 -5.13 -18.47 -7.84
CA GLN A 143 -5.56 -19.16 -9.05
C GLN A 143 -4.42 -19.99 -9.63
N GLY A 144 -4.59 -21.31 -9.72
CA GLY A 144 -3.59 -22.24 -10.25
C GLY A 144 -2.78 -22.97 -9.18
N THR A 145 -3.02 -22.69 -7.90
CA THR A 145 -2.50 -23.48 -6.78
C THR A 145 -3.63 -24.32 -6.19
N GLU A 146 -3.43 -25.63 -6.06
CA GLU A 146 -4.43 -26.53 -5.47
C GLU A 146 -4.50 -26.43 -3.94
N GLN A 147 -3.46 -25.87 -3.32
CA GLN A 147 -3.31 -25.74 -1.88
C GLN A 147 -3.28 -24.25 -1.47
N PRO A 148 -3.82 -23.90 -0.29
CA PRO A 148 -3.67 -22.56 0.25
C PRO A 148 -2.18 -22.29 0.55
N LEU A 149 -1.78 -21.03 0.36
CA LEU A 149 -0.43 -20.55 0.59
C LEU A 149 -0.41 -19.58 1.76
N ALA A 150 0.65 -19.64 2.56
CA ALA A 150 1.03 -18.57 3.48
C ALA A 150 1.79 -17.51 2.67
N VAL A 151 1.10 -16.42 2.31
CA VAL A 151 1.68 -15.31 1.53
C VAL A 151 2.24 -14.27 2.49
N VAL A 152 3.45 -13.82 2.20
CA VAL A 152 4.21 -12.83 2.95
C VAL A 152 4.59 -11.68 2.04
N GLY A 153 4.31 -10.46 2.49
CA GLY A 153 4.88 -9.23 1.95
C GLY A 153 6.09 -8.81 2.77
N GLY A 154 7.21 -8.57 2.10
CA GLY A 154 8.47 -8.11 2.69
C GLY A 154 9.05 -6.89 1.96
N ASN A 155 10.36 -6.73 2.05
CA ASN A 155 11.13 -5.68 1.39
C ASN A 155 11.16 -5.91 -0.14
N CYS A 156 10.38 -5.11 -0.88
CA CYS A 156 10.20 -5.20 -2.34
C CYS A 156 9.88 -6.60 -2.87
N SER A 157 9.29 -7.48 -2.06
CA SER A 157 9.06 -8.87 -2.43
C SER A 157 7.77 -9.42 -1.83
N VAL A 158 7.19 -10.36 -2.57
CA VAL A 158 6.02 -11.12 -2.15
C VAL A 158 6.34 -12.60 -2.33
N VAL A 159 6.20 -13.38 -1.27
CA VAL A 159 6.56 -14.80 -1.24
C VAL A 159 5.38 -15.63 -0.74
N GLY A 160 5.03 -16.71 -1.43
CA GLY A 160 4.01 -17.66 -0.99
C GLY A 160 4.63 -19.01 -0.65
N PHE A 161 4.41 -19.46 0.58
CA PHE A 161 4.86 -20.77 1.07
C PHE A 161 3.72 -21.78 1.11
N GLY A 162 3.99 -23.02 0.69
CA GLY A 162 3.11 -24.16 0.91
C GLY A 162 3.20 -24.69 2.35
N TRP A 163 2.46 -25.76 2.66
CA TRP A 163 2.42 -26.34 4.01
C TRP A 163 3.75 -26.98 4.46
N GLN A 164 4.61 -27.39 3.53
CA GLN A 164 5.97 -27.86 3.81
C GLN A 164 6.97 -26.70 4.02
N GLY A 165 6.51 -25.46 3.91
CA GLY A 165 7.37 -24.28 3.88
C GLY A 165 8.22 -24.18 2.60
N THR A 166 7.81 -24.80 1.49
CA THR A 166 8.44 -24.63 0.17
C THR A 166 7.92 -23.37 -0.51
N GLU A 167 8.81 -22.61 -1.15
CA GLU A 167 8.46 -21.44 -1.97
C GLU A 167 7.72 -21.91 -3.24
N LEU A 168 6.43 -21.58 -3.33
CA LEU A 168 5.57 -21.91 -4.47
C LEU A 168 5.19 -20.69 -5.31
N PHE A 169 5.34 -19.49 -4.73
CA PHE A 169 5.04 -18.23 -5.38
C PHE A 169 6.10 -17.19 -5.00
N TRP A 170 6.61 -16.45 -5.97
CA TRP A 170 7.50 -15.32 -5.73
C TRP A 170 7.27 -14.23 -6.77
N ASN A 171 7.14 -12.99 -6.31
CA ASN A 171 7.12 -11.81 -7.17
C ASN A 171 7.85 -10.64 -6.52
N VAL A 172 8.21 -9.66 -7.34
CA VAL A 172 8.89 -8.43 -6.92
C VAL A 172 7.89 -7.27 -6.88
N ALA A 173 8.01 -6.42 -5.88
CA ALA A 173 7.23 -5.19 -5.74
C ALA A 173 8.16 -3.96 -5.82
N GLY A 174 7.62 -2.78 -6.14
CA GLY A 174 8.44 -1.57 -6.30
C GLY A 174 8.99 -1.03 -4.98
N ASP A 175 8.29 -1.28 -3.87
CA ASP A 175 8.70 -0.90 -2.51
C ASP A 175 8.19 -1.91 -1.47
N ASP A 176 8.45 -1.65 -0.19
CA ASP A 176 8.04 -2.45 0.95
C ASP A 176 6.55 -2.78 0.89
N VAL A 177 6.21 -4.06 0.99
CA VAL A 177 4.84 -4.55 0.87
C VAL A 177 4.16 -4.52 2.24
N ARG A 178 3.33 -3.51 2.47
CA ARG A 178 2.65 -3.29 3.76
C ARG A 178 1.37 -4.10 3.93
N CYS A 179 0.72 -4.45 2.83
CA CYS A 179 -0.51 -5.22 2.91
C CYS A 179 -0.64 -6.17 1.71
N VAL A 180 -1.12 -7.37 2.02
CA VAL A 180 -1.49 -8.38 1.03
C VAL A 180 -2.91 -8.84 1.34
N ALA A 181 -3.73 -9.06 0.30
CA ALA A 181 -5.09 -9.55 0.47
C ALA A 181 -5.52 -10.45 -0.70
N PRO A 182 -6.18 -11.59 -0.44
CA PRO A 182 -6.73 -12.43 -1.49
C PRO A 182 -8.03 -11.83 -2.06
N CYS A 183 -8.20 -11.88 -3.38
CA CYS A 183 -9.43 -11.47 -4.08
C CYS A 183 -9.83 -12.50 -5.14
N GLU A 184 -10.64 -13.50 -4.75
CA GLU A 184 -11.14 -14.56 -5.65
C GLU A 184 -10.08 -15.16 -6.58
N GLY A 185 -8.95 -15.58 -6.01
CA GLY A 185 -7.84 -16.21 -6.74
C GLY A 185 -6.77 -15.23 -7.27
N ASP A 186 -7.06 -13.93 -7.31
CA ASP A 186 -6.07 -12.89 -7.58
C ASP A 186 -5.47 -12.39 -6.23
N LEU A 187 -4.21 -11.95 -6.23
CA LEU A 187 -3.51 -11.40 -5.06
C LEU A 187 -3.40 -9.89 -5.17
N LEU A 188 -3.96 -9.17 -4.21
CA LEU A 188 -3.80 -7.73 -4.07
C LEU A 188 -2.59 -7.44 -3.20
N VAL A 189 -1.72 -6.54 -3.66
CA VAL A 189 -0.47 -6.16 -2.99
C VAL A 189 -0.40 -4.65 -2.93
N GLY A 190 -0.31 -4.10 -1.72
CA GLY A 190 -0.12 -2.67 -1.48
C GLY A 190 1.30 -2.37 -1.01
N SER A 191 1.94 -1.43 -1.69
CA SER A 191 3.35 -1.08 -1.48
C SER A 191 3.53 0.37 -1.03
N ASP A 192 4.70 0.66 -0.42
CA ASP A 192 5.10 2.01 0.01
C ASP A 192 5.38 2.98 -1.15
N ASP A 193 5.44 2.51 -2.40
CA ASP A 193 5.56 3.32 -3.63
C ASP A 193 4.26 4.00 -4.07
N TYR A 194 3.17 3.76 -3.32
CA TYR A 194 1.81 4.23 -3.56
C TYR A 194 1.08 3.42 -4.64
N GLU A 195 1.54 2.21 -4.94
CA GLU A 195 0.89 1.35 -5.93
C GLU A 195 0.14 0.18 -5.29
N ILE A 196 -1.04 -0.11 -5.86
CA ILE A 196 -1.79 -1.35 -5.65
C ILE A 196 -1.58 -2.23 -6.87
N ARG A 197 -0.95 -3.39 -6.67
CA ARG A 197 -0.68 -4.37 -7.72
C ARG A 197 -1.61 -5.57 -7.57
N ILE A 198 -2.20 -5.99 -8.69
CA ILE A 198 -3.08 -7.16 -8.74
C ILE A 198 -2.38 -8.26 -9.51
N PHE A 199 -1.90 -9.28 -8.79
CA PHE A 199 -1.23 -10.42 -9.38
C PHE A 199 -2.21 -11.57 -9.62
N ARG A 200 -2.07 -12.21 -10.78
CA ARG A 200 -2.71 -13.48 -11.10
C ARG A 200 -1.64 -14.45 -11.53
N LYS A 201 -1.44 -15.50 -10.74
CA LYS A 201 -0.22 -16.31 -10.83
C LYS A 201 0.97 -15.36 -10.73
N GLU A 202 1.95 -15.48 -11.64
CA GLU A 202 3.16 -14.66 -11.69
C GLU A 202 3.00 -13.36 -12.50
N GLU A 203 1.83 -13.10 -13.09
CA GLU A 203 1.58 -11.94 -13.94
C GLU A 203 0.91 -10.79 -13.16
N SER A 204 1.43 -9.57 -13.34
CA SER A 204 0.80 -8.33 -12.84
C SER A 204 -0.24 -7.86 -13.85
N ILE A 205 -1.51 -7.83 -13.46
CA ILE A 205 -2.63 -7.46 -14.35
C ILE A 205 -2.88 -5.95 -14.32
N TYR A 206 -2.93 -5.40 -13.11
CA TYR A 206 -3.22 -3.99 -12.88
C TYR A 206 -2.19 -3.44 -11.91
N GLU A 207 -1.65 -2.27 -12.24
CA GLU A 207 -0.80 -1.45 -11.39
C GLU A 207 -1.52 -0.11 -11.24
N ILE A 208 -2.12 0.11 -10.07
CA ILE A 208 -2.97 1.26 -9.78
C ILE A 208 -2.17 2.20 -8.88
N SER A 209 -1.85 3.39 -9.38
CA SER A 209 -1.17 4.43 -8.60
C SER A 209 -2.17 5.22 -7.76
N GLU A 210 -1.86 5.38 -6.48
CA GLU A 210 -2.61 6.16 -5.50
C GLU A 210 -1.79 7.35 -4.97
N ALA A 211 -2.46 8.21 -4.19
CA ALA A 211 -1.88 9.43 -3.66
C ALA A 211 -0.88 9.22 -2.51
N ASP A 212 -0.94 8.08 -1.82
CA ASP A 212 -0.14 7.81 -0.62
C ASP A 212 0.00 6.29 -0.37
N LYS A 213 0.77 5.91 0.64
CA LYS A 213 1.08 4.53 1.01
C LYS A 213 -0.20 3.74 1.30
N VAL A 214 -0.26 2.53 0.74
CA VAL A 214 -1.39 1.62 0.92
C VAL A 214 -1.20 0.85 2.23
N VAL A 215 -2.07 1.10 3.21
CA VAL A 215 -1.99 0.51 4.55
C VAL A 215 -2.91 -0.70 4.69
N ALA A 216 -4.04 -0.73 3.99
CA ALA A 216 -4.99 -1.82 4.08
C ALA A 216 -5.67 -2.13 2.75
N LEU A 217 -5.88 -3.42 2.48
CA LEU A 217 -6.61 -3.94 1.32
C LEU A 217 -7.60 -5.00 1.80
N CYS A 218 -8.80 -5.01 1.23
CA CYS A 218 -9.81 -5.99 1.57
C CYS A 218 -10.67 -6.37 0.36
N SER A 219 -10.87 -7.66 0.12
CA SER A 219 -11.75 -8.14 -0.95
C SER A 219 -13.22 -8.01 -0.56
N LEU A 220 -14.06 -7.58 -1.52
CA LEU A 220 -15.51 -7.48 -1.36
C LEU A 220 -16.23 -8.73 -1.92
N GLY A 221 -15.49 -9.83 -2.05
CA GLY A 221 -16.02 -11.16 -2.41
C GLY A 221 -16.57 -11.27 -3.83
N LYS A 222 -16.23 -10.35 -4.73
CA LYS A 222 -16.36 -10.54 -6.19
C LYS A 222 -15.02 -10.19 -6.81
N ARG A 223 -14.63 -10.94 -7.83
CA ARG A 223 -13.38 -10.71 -8.56
C ARG A 223 -13.26 -9.25 -8.99
N GLY A 224 -12.09 -8.68 -8.69
CA GLY A 224 -11.76 -7.30 -9.01
C GLY A 224 -12.50 -6.25 -8.19
N ARG A 225 -13.36 -6.61 -7.24
CA ARG A 225 -13.93 -5.62 -6.30
C ARG A 225 -13.23 -5.71 -4.95
N PHE A 226 -12.57 -4.63 -4.59
CA PHE A 226 -11.83 -4.53 -3.33
C PHE A 226 -11.91 -3.12 -2.76
N ALA A 227 -11.83 -3.03 -1.44
CA ALA A 227 -11.64 -1.80 -0.71
C ALA A 227 -10.15 -1.57 -0.46
N PHE A 228 -9.75 -0.32 -0.43
CA PHE A 228 -8.39 0.10 -0.13
C PHE A 228 -8.39 1.22 0.92
N GLY A 229 -7.27 1.32 1.62
CA GLY A 229 -7.03 2.31 2.66
C GLY A 229 -5.62 2.85 2.59
N LEU A 230 -5.48 4.18 2.62
CA LEU A 230 -4.21 4.89 2.52
C LEU A 230 -3.78 5.49 3.87
N ALA A 231 -2.48 5.74 4.03
CA ALA A 231 -1.91 6.31 5.26
C ALA A 231 -2.46 7.72 5.57
N ASN A 232 -2.75 8.53 4.56
CA ASN A 232 -3.40 9.84 4.69
C ASN A 232 -4.87 9.82 5.16
N GLY A 233 -5.42 8.65 5.51
CA GLY A 233 -6.80 8.51 5.99
C GLY A 233 -7.85 8.38 4.88
N THR A 234 -7.44 8.16 3.63
CA THR A 234 -8.36 7.88 2.52
C THR A 234 -8.81 6.43 2.51
N VAL A 235 -10.11 6.19 2.36
CA VAL A 235 -10.71 4.87 2.15
C VAL A 235 -11.55 4.91 0.88
N GLY A 236 -11.47 3.88 0.05
CA GLY A 236 -12.26 3.81 -1.17
C GLY A 236 -12.49 2.38 -1.64
N VAL A 237 -13.20 2.26 -2.76
CA VAL A 237 -13.52 0.98 -3.40
C VAL A 237 -13.18 1.03 -4.88
N TYR A 238 -12.50 -0.01 -5.33
CA TYR A 238 -12.22 -0.28 -6.72
C TYR A 238 -13.13 -1.37 -7.29
N LYS A 239 -13.35 -1.26 -8.60
CA LYS A 239 -13.84 -2.33 -9.45
C LYS A 239 -12.88 -2.47 -10.63
N ASN A 240 -12.05 -3.49 -10.62
CA ASN A 240 -10.90 -3.68 -11.50
C ASN A 240 -9.97 -2.46 -11.40
N ASN A 241 -9.79 -1.73 -12.49
CA ASN A 241 -8.98 -0.52 -12.57
C ASN A 241 -9.81 0.78 -12.37
N GLU A 242 -11.12 0.68 -12.11
CA GLU A 242 -12.00 1.85 -12.00
C GLU A 242 -12.31 2.15 -10.53
N ARG A 243 -11.92 3.35 -10.07
CA ARG A 243 -12.25 3.84 -8.73
C ARG A 243 -13.74 4.21 -8.67
N ARG A 244 -14.50 3.55 -7.80
CA ARG A 244 -15.96 3.77 -7.67
C ARG A 244 -16.26 4.97 -6.77
N TRP A 245 -15.58 5.04 -5.64
CA TRP A 245 -15.66 6.15 -4.71
C TRP A 245 -14.43 6.14 -3.79
N ARG A 246 -14.12 7.30 -3.23
CA ARG A 246 -13.17 7.45 -2.13
C ARG A 246 -13.67 8.54 -1.17
N VAL A 247 -13.31 8.44 0.09
CA VAL A 247 -13.56 9.43 1.12
C VAL A 247 -12.31 9.57 1.97
N LYS A 248 -11.95 10.81 2.32
CA LYS A 248 -10.84 11.11 3.19
C LYS A 248 -11.32 11.45 4.61
N SER A 249 -10.60 10.93 5.60
CA SER A 249 -10.76 11.26 7.01
C SER A 249 -9.52 11.97 7.52
N LYS A 250 -9.65 12.73 8.62
CA LYS A 250 -8.51 13.33 9.32
C LYS A 250 -7.71 12.30 10.14
N ASN A 251 -8.36 11.20 10.50
CA ASN A 251 -7.77 10.18 11.37
C ASN A 251 -7.14 9.08 10.52
N ALA A 252 -6.02 8.52 11.00
CA ALA A 252 -5.35 7.42 10.34
C ALA A 252 -6.23 6.16 10.36
N LEU A 253 -6.20 5.41 9.27
CA LEU A 253 -6.86 4.12 9.17
C LEU A 253 -6.01 3.05 9.85
N VAL A 254 -6.63 2.26 10.74
CA VAL A 254 -5.97 1.15 11.43
C VAL A 254 -6.40 -0.21 10.87
N ALA A 255 -7.69 -0.37 10.57
CA ALA A 255 -8.24 -1.63 10.09
C ALA A 255 -9.29 -1.42 9.00
N LEU A 256 -9.29 -2.32 8.02
CA LEU A 256 -10.26 -2.33 6.92
C LEU A 256 -10.74 -3.75 6.69
N LEU A 257 -12.06 -3.95 6.72
CA LEU A 257 -12.67 -5.26 6.59
C LEU A 257 -13.96 -5.20 5.78
N ALA A 258 -14.23 -6.24 5.00
CA ALA A 258 -15.51 -6.46 4.35
C ALA A 258 -16.42 -7.26 5.28
N THR A 259 -17.63 -6.76 5.52
CA THR A 259 -18.64 -7.50 6.29
C THR A 259 -19.26 -8.62 5.44
N GLN A 260 -20.11 -9.45 6.06
CA GLN A 260 -20.91 -10.44 5.31
C GLN A 260 -21.79 -9.81 4.22
N THR A 261 -22.31 -8.59 4.46
CA THR A 261 -23.09 -7.82 3.48
C THR A 261 -22.21 -7.23 2.36
N ARG A 262 -20.89 -7.45 2.44
CA ARG A 262 -19.86 -6.90 1.54
C ARG A 262 -19.79 -5.37 1.58
N ASP A 263 -20.18 -4.80 2.71
CA ASP A 263 -19.97 -3.39 3.03
C ASP A 263 -18.60 -3.21 3.69
N VAL A 264 -18.09 -1.98 3.64
CA VAL A 264 -16.74 -1.66 4.08
C VAL A 264 -16.77 -1.16 5.52
N ALA A 265 -16.24 -1.94 6.45
CA ALA A 265 -15.98 -1.54 7.81
C ALA A 265 -14.56 -0.95 7.92
N ALA A 266 -14.47 0.28 8.40
CA ALA A 266 -13.21 0.99 8.61
C ALA A 266 -13.06 1.38 10.09
N GLY A 267 -11.89 1.07 10.63
CA GLY A 267 -11.49 1.35 12.00
C GLY A 267 -10.42 2.43 12.05
N TRP A 268 -10.63 3.46 12.85
CA TRP A 268 -9.82 4.67 12.87
C TRP A 268 -8.97 4.78 14.14
N SER A 269 -7.84 5.49 14.05
CA SER A 269 -6.97 5.77 15.20
C SER A 269 -7.64 6.57 16.32
N SER A 270 -8.75 7.25 16.03
CA SER A 270 -9.56 7.94 17.04
C SER A 270 -10.50 7.02 17.82
N GLY A 271 -10.47 5.71 17.59
CA GLY A 271 -11.45 4.77 18.16
C GLY A 271 -12.79 4.74 17.43
N ALA A 272 -12.96 5.51 16.35
CA ALA A 272 -14.19 5.45 15.56
C ALA A 272 -14.25 4.15 14.74
N VAL A 273 -15.44 3.56 14.65
CA VAL A 273 -15.76 2.45 13.76
C VAL A 273 -16.85 2.93 12.81
N THR A 274 -16.60 2.88 11.51
CA THR A 274 -17.57 3.30 10.49
C THR A 274 -17.84 2.18 9.51
N LEU A 275 -19.11 1.89 9.27
CA LEU A 275 -19.56 1.01 8.19
C LEU A 275 -20.05 1.86 7.03
N ARG A 276 -19.53 1.61 5.83
CA ARG A 276 -19.91 2.32 4.61
C ARG A 276 -20.39 1.35 3.54
N SER A 277 -21.36 1.78 2.74
CA SER A 277 -21.81 0.97 1.62
C SER A 277 -20.72 0.85 0.57
N ALA A 278 -20.48 -0.37 0.09
CA ALA A 278 -19.50 -0.60 -0.97
C ALA A 278 -19.87 0.05 -2.31
N SER A 279 -21.15 0.34 -2.55
CA SER A 279 -21.62 0.87 -3.84
C SER A 279 -21.37 2.37 -4.01
N ASN A 280 -21.59 3.16 -2.97
CA ASN A 280 -21.62 4.64 -3.03
C ASN A 280 -20.84 5.34 -1.89
N GLY A 281 -20.27 4.60 -0.95
CA GLY A 281 -19.48 5.17 0.16
C GLY A 281 -20.28 5.86 1.26
N GLN A 282 -21.61 5.82 1.23
CA GLN A 282 -22.46 6.39 2.28
C GLN A 282 -22.26 5.66 3.61
N VAL A 283 -22.26 6.41 4.71
CA VAL A 283 -22.12 5.86 6.07
C VAL A 283 -23.42 5.17 6.47
N LEU A 284 -23.36 3.86 6.67
CA LEU A 284 -24.47 3.03 7.14
C LEU A 284 -24.53 2.99 8.67
N TYR A 285 -23.37 2.96 9.33
CA TYR A 285 -23.28 2.89 10.79
C TYR A 285 -22.01 3.57 11.29
N ARG A 286 -22.07 4.10 12.51
CA ARG A 286 -20.93 4.71 13.20
C ARG A 286 -21.03 4.42 14.70
N ASP A 287 -19.93 3.96 15.27
CA ASP A 287 -19.71 3.83 16.71
C ASP A 287 -18.35 4.43 17.08
N THR A 288 -18.11 4.69 18.36
CA THR A 288 -16.85 5.24 18.88
C THR A 288 -16.43 4.51 20.16
N PHE A 289 -15.14 4.18 20.23
CA PHE A 289 -14.44 3.65 21.40
C PHE A 289 -13.72 4.79 22.13
N ASP A 290 -13.48 4.58 23.43
CA ASP A 290 -12.74 5.55 24.26
C ASP A 290 -11.23 5.52 23.94
N ALA A 291 -10.72 4.37 23.51
CA ALA A 291 -9.34 4.16 23.08
C ALA A 291 -9.23 3.99 21.56
N PRO A 292 -8.04 4.20 20.96
CA PRO A 292 -7.77 3.87 19.57
C PRO A 292 -8.16 2.43 19.25
N LEU A 293 -8.65 2.22 18.02
CA LEU A 293 -8.96 0.87 17.58
C LEU A 293 -7.67 0.10 17.29
N CYS A 294 -7.64 -1.16 17.68
CA CYS A 294 -6.56 -2.10 17.38
C CYS A 294 -6.84 -2.84 16.06
N SER A 295 -8.00 -3.49 15.91
CA SER A 295 -8.33 -4.25 14.69
C SER A 295 -9.84 -4.46 14.52
N LEU A 296 -10.23 -4.87 13.31
CA LEU A 296 -11.57 -5.34 12.95
C LEU A 296 -11.47 -6.76 12.42
N VAL A 297 -12.28 -7.67 12.96
CA VAL A 297 -12.34 -9.07 12.54
C VAL A 297 -13.80 -9.53 12.41
N CYS A 298 -14.05 -10.59 11.65
CA CYS A 298 -15.38 -11.16 11.50
C CYS A 298 -15.40 -12.61 11.99
N ALA A 299 -16.22 -12.91 13.00
CA ALA A 299 -16.37 -14.26 13.55
C ALA A 299 -17.77 -14.46 14.16
N ASP A 300 -18.19 -15.71 14.31
CA ASP A 300 -19.37 -16.07 15.09
C ASP A 300 -18.97 -16.55 16.49
N LEU A 301 -18.52 -15.63 17.36
CA LEU A 301 -18.09 -15.99 18.73
C LEU A 301 -19.23 -16.52 19.61
N LYS A 302 -20.48 -16.20 19.29
CA LYS A 302 -21.65 -16.68 20.06
C LYS A 302 -22.15 -18.03 19.59
N LEU A 303 -21.60 -18.59 18.51
CA LEU A 303 -22.11 -19.78 17.84
C LEU A 303 -23.60 -19.63 17.48
N SER A 304 -24.04 -18.41 17.15
CA SER A 304 -25.43 -18.11 16.84
C SER A 304 -25.80 -18.40 15.38
N GLY A 305 -24.87 -18.93 14.58
CA GLY A 305 -25.01 -19.19 13.15
C GLY A 305 -24.85 -17.94 12.26
N SER A 306 -24.54 -16.78 12.85
CA SER A 306 -24.41 -15.49 12.14
C SER A 306 -23.06 -14.86 12.45
N VAL A 307 -22.28 -14.51 11.42
CA VAL A 307 -20.97 -13.89 11.63
C VAL A 307 -21.15 -12.44 12.06
N GLN A 308 -20.43 -12.08 13.10
CA GLN A 308 -20.50 -10.79 13.77
C GLN A 308 -19.29 -9.97 13.35
N LEU A 309 -19.47 -8.65 13.26
CA LEU A 309 -18.34 -7.73 13.13
C LEU A 309 -17.78 -7.51 14.53
N ILE A 310 -16.50 -7.75 14.75
CA ILE A 310 -15.86 -7.66 16.05
C ILE A 310 -14.82 -6.55 15.96
N ALA A 311 -14.97 -5.55 16.81
CA ALA A 311 -14.03 -4.45 16.94
C ALA A 311 -13.26 -4.58 18.25
N VAL A 312 -11.94 -4.49 18.14
CA VAL A 312 -11.00 -4.64 19.24
C VAL A 312 -10.28 -3.31 19.46
N GLY A 313 -10.35 -2.76 20.66
CA GLY A 313 -9.63 -1.57 21.10
C GLY A 313 -8.23 -1.90 21.62
N VAL A 314 -7.31 -0.93 21.54
CA VAL A 314 -5.92 -1.07 22.05
C VAL A 314 -5.89 -1.29 23.56
N ASP A 315 -6.89 -0.81 24.29
CA ASP A 315 -7.04 -0.99 25.74
C ASP A 315 -7.62 -2.36 26.16
N GLY A 316 -7.81 -3.25 25.19
CA GLY A 316 -8.35 -4.60 25.38
C GLY A 316 -9.88 -4.66 25.36
N GLU A 317 -10.60 -3.59 25.05
CA GLU A 317 -12.06 -3.65 24.88
C GLU A 317 -12.46 -4.34 23.57
N VAL A 318 -13.30 -5.37 23.64
CA VAL A 318 -13.82 -6.12 22.49
C VAL A 318 -15.34 -5.91 22.42
N ARG A 319 -15.85 -5.39 21.30
CA ARG A 319 -17.30 -5.29 21.02
C ARG A 319 -17.65 -6.12 19.80
N GLY A 320 -18.71 -6.92 19.90
CA GLY A 320 -19.32 -7.60 18.76
C GLY A 320 -20.59 -6.92 18.30
N TYR A 321 -20.72 -6.70 17.00
CA TYR A 321 -21.88 -6.11 16.35
C TYR A 321 -22.58 -7.16 15.50
N LEU A 322 -23.89 -7.29 15.70
CA LEU A 322 -24.74 -8.04 14.78
C LEU A 322 -25.29 -7.08 13.71
N PRO A 323 -25.37 -7.52 12.44
CA PRO A 323 -26.25 -6.85 11.50
C PRO A 323 -27.65 -6.89 12.09
N ALA A 324 -28.31 -5.73 12.19
CA ALA A 324 -29.70 -5.71 12.62
C ALA A 324 -30.48 -6.56 11.61
N VAL A 325 -31.01 -7.70 12.06
CA VAL A 325 -31.96 -8.46 11.24
C VAL A 325 -33.14 -7.53 11.08
N VAL A 326 -33.41 -7.12 9.85
CA VAL A 326 -34.64 -6.40 9.52
C VAL A 326 -35.76 -7.43 9.65
N GLU A 327 -36.22 -7.67 10.88
CA GLU A 327 -37.55 -8.22 11.09
C GLU A 327 -38.51 -7.23 10.42
N ARG A 328 -39.30 -7.75 9.47
CA ARG A 328 -40.09 -6.96 8.49
C ARG A 328 -41.13 -6.01 9.12
N ASP A 329 -41.26 -5.99 10.45
CA ASP A 329 -42.24 -5.19 11.18
C ASP A 329 -41.74 -3.79 11.59
N THR A 330 -40.44 -3.47 11.47
CA THR A 330 -39.89 -2.12 11.75
C THR A 330 -39.84 -1.19 10.52
N SER A 331 -40.23 -1.71 9.34
CA SER A 331 -40.12 -1.02 8.04
C SER A 331 -40.77 0.37 8.01
N LYS A 332 -41.89 0.59 8.70
CA LYS A 332 -42.57 1.90 8.69
C LYS A 332 -41.82 2.99 9.46
N ALA A 333 -41.25 2.67 10.62
CA ALA A 333 -40.57 3.66 11.46
C ALA A 333 -39.20 4.07 10.91
N GLU A 334 -38.46 3.12 10.33
CA GLU A 334 -37.20 3.41 9.65
C GLU A 334 -37.43 4.14 8.32
N ASP A 335 -38.45 3.77 7.55
CA ASP A 335 -38.83 4.50 6.33
C ASP A 335 -39.25 5.94 6.65
N ASP A 336 -40.00 6.16 7.73
CA ASP A 336 -40.40 7.50 8.15
C ASP A 336 -39.20 8.35 8.63
N LEU A 337 -38.21 7.74 9.29
CA LEU A 337 -36.97 8.44 9.66
C LEU A 337 -36.10 8.76 8.44
N ARG A 338 -36.01 7.84 7.47
CA ARG A 338 -35.32 8.09 6.19
C ARG A 338 -35.98 9.21 5.41
N ARG A 339 -37.30 9.17 5.27
CA ARG A 339 -38.11 10.22 4.63
C ARG A 339 -37.94 11.57 5.34
N LYS A 340 -37.91 11.60 6.68
CA LYS A 340 -37.64 12.85 7.42
C LYS A 340 -36.27 13.44 7.11
N ARG A 341 -35.21 12.63 7.11
CA ARG A 341 -33.86 13.09 6.75
C ARG A 341 -33.80 13.60 5.31
N GLU A 342 -34.47 12.91 4.39
CA GLU A 342 -34.55 13.32 2.99
C GLU A 342 -35.31 14.65 2.83
N ILE A 343 -36.42 14.83 3.55
CA ILE A 343 -37.16 16.10 3.60
C ILE A 343 -36.28 17.23 4.18
N GLU A 344 -35.54 16.98 5.25
CA GLU A 344 -34.63 17.97 5.83
C GLU A 344 -33.52 18.39 4.85
N GLN A 345 -32.94 17.42 4.13
CA GLN A 345 -31.96 17.68 3.08
C GLN A 345 -32.57 18.52 1.94
N LEU A 346 -33.74 18.14 1.44
CA LEU A 346 -34.44 18.88 0.39
C LEU A 346 -34.86 20.29 0.85
N GLN A 347 -35.22 20.47 2.12
CA GLN A 347 -35.51 21.78 2.69
C GLN A 347 -34.25 22.66 2.84
N ALA A 348 -33.11 22.05 3.17
CA ALA A 348 -31.83 22.76 3.19
C ALA A 348 -31.43 23.20 1.76
N GLU A 349 -31.58 22.31 0.78
CA GLU A 349 -31.29 22.60 -0.63
C GLU A 349 -32.24 23.67 -1.19
N LYS A 350 -33.55 23.59 -0.89
CA LYS A 350 -34.52 24.64 -1.23
C LYS A 350 -34.11 26.00 -0.64
N ARG A 351 -33.66 26.04 0.62
CA ARG A 351 -33.18 27.28 1.25
C ARG A 351 -31.95 27.84 0.55
N ARG A 352 -31.01 26.97 0.12
CA ARG A 352 -29.84 27.38 -0.67
C ARG A 352 -30.24 27.97 -2.02
N LEU A 353 -31.07 27.26 -2.79
CA LEU A 353 -31.52 27.69 -4.12
C LEU A 353 -32.35 28.97 -4.08
N VAL A 354 -33.20 29.16 -3.05
CA VAL A 354 -33.93 30.43 -2.86
C VAL A 354 -32.97 31.57 -2.52
N GLY A 355 -31.89 31.30 -1.79
CA GLY A 355 -30.82 32.27 -1.55
C GLY A 355 -30.11 32.67 -2.84
N GLU A 356 -29.77 31.70 -3.68
CA GLU A 356 -29.16 31.93 -5.00
C GLU A 356 -30.09 32.72 -5.93
N LEU A 357 -31.39 32.39 -5.97
CA LEU A 357 -32.38 33.13 -6.75
C LEU A 357 -32.49 34.60 -6.32
N ARG A 358 -32.54 34.87 -5.01
CA ARG A 358 -32.54 36.26 -4.51
C ARG A 358 -31.28 37.01 -4.89
N ALA A 359 -30.12 36.36 -4.81
CA ALA A 359 -28.85 36.96 -5.21
C ALA A 359 -28.80 37.28 -6.72
N LEU A 360 -29.45 36.47 -7.57
CA LEU A 360 -29.60 36.74 -9.00
C LEU A 360 -30.64 37.82 -9.29
N GLU A 361 -31.72 37.90 -8.53
CA GLU A 361 -32.75 38.96 -8.64
C GLU A 361 -32.21 40.33 -8.21
N ASP A 362 -31.33 40.37 -7.21
CA ASP A 362 -30.70 41.60 -6.70
C ASP A 362 -29.56 42.12 -7.61
N GLN A 363 -29.18 41.41 -8.68
CA GLN A 363 -28.20 41.91 -9.65
C GLN A 363 -28.81 43.04 -10.50
N PRO A 364 -28.21 44.25 -10.51
CA PRO A 364 -28.75 45.37 -11.28
C PRO A 364 -28.68 45.08 -12.79
N GLN A 365 -29.82 45.22 -13.47
CA GLN A 365 -29.99 45.02 -14.93
C GLN A 365 -29.22 46.05 -15.79
N THR A 366 -28.64 47.07 -15.18
CA THR A 366 -27.84 48.11 -15.87
C THR A 366 -26.52 48.31 -15.13
N PRO A 367 -25.36 48.28 -15.82
CA PRO A 367 -24.07 48.53 -15.20
C PRO A 367 -23.99 50.02 -14.85
N SER A 368 -24.04 50.36 -13.56
CA SER A 368 -23.63 51.69 -13.10
C SER A 368 -22.10 51.74 -13.00
N ASP A 369 -21.48 52.87 -13.37
CA ASP A 369 -20.03 53.09 -13.27
C ASP A 369 -19.48 52.95 -11.83
N ASP A 370 -20.36 52.99 -10.82
CA ASP A 370 -20.04 52.82 -9.40
C ASP A 370 -20.29 51.39 -8.87
N ALA A 371 -20.70 50.44 -9.72
CA ALA A 371 -20.95 49.07 -9.30
C ALA A 371 -19.63 48.40 -8.89
N GLN A 372 -19.55 47.93 -7.64
CA GLN A 372 -18.48 47.06 -7.12
C GLN A 372 -18.43 45.67 -7.79
N GLY A 373 -19.10 45.49 -8.94
CA GLY A 373 -19.23 44.23 -9.65
C GLY A 373 -18.12 44.02 -10.67
N ILE A 374 -17.75 42.77 -10.88
CA ILE A 374 -16.86 42.36 -11.96
C ILE A 374 -17.65 42.38 -13.29
N PRO A 375 -17.06 42.79 -14.42
CA PRO A 375 -17.72 42.72 -15.72
C PRO A 375 -18.18 41.30 -16.05
N GLY A 376 -19.40 41.15 -16.57
CA GLY A 376 -20.00 39.83 -16.87
C GLY A 376 -19.30 39.04 -17.97
N ASP A 377 -18.42 39.69 -18.75
CA ASP A 377 -17.62 39.12 -19.84
C ASP A 377 -16.19 38.73 -19.41
N THR A 378 -15.89 38.79 -18.11
CA THR A 378 -14.59 38.37 -17.56
C THR A 378 -14.37 36.88 -17.80
N GLN A 379 -13.37 36.56 -18.62
CA GLN A 379 -12.91 35.20 -18.88
C GLN A 379 -11.52 35.00 -18.31
N ILE A 380 -11.23 33.77 -17.91
CA ILE A 380 -9.92 33.37 -17.41
C ILE A 380 -9.26 32.46 -18.43
N SER A 381 -8.04 32.82 -18.80
CA SER A 381 -7.14 32.00 -19.60
C SER A 381 -6.06 31.39 -18.71
N LEU A 382 -5.65 30.18 -19.04
CA LEU A 382 -4.62 29.42 -18.33
C LEU A 382 -3.62 28.89 -19.34
N ASP A 383 -2.38 29.38 -19.23
CA ASP A 383 -1.26 28.97 -20.05
C ASP A 383 -0.18 28.29 -19.20
N VAL A 384 0.62 27.43 -19.82
CA VAL A 384 1.75 26.77 -19.15
C VAL A 384 3.05 27.31 -19.72
N ALA A 385 3.86 27.91 -18.87
CA ALA A 385 5.16 28.44 -19.24
C ALA A 385 6.30 27.46 -18.94
N ALA A 386 7.41 27.67 -19.65
CA ALA A 386 8.65 26.92 -19.51
C ALA A 386 9.17 26.92 -18.06
N PRO A 387 9.96 25.89 -17.67
CA PRO A 387 10.39 25.74 -16.29
C PRO A 387 11.19 26.94 -15.77
N VAL A 388 10.80 27.41 -14.59
CA VAL A 388 11.49 28.49 -13.88
C VAL A 388 12.77 27.93 -13.24
N HIS A 389 13.85 28.73 -13.17
CA HIS A 389 15.07 28.36 -12.45
C HIS A 389 14.71 27.96 -11.00
N GLY A 390 14.86 26.67 -10.66
CA GLY A 390 14.45 26.12 -9.36
C GLY A 390 13.43 24.97 -9.39
N GLY A 391 13.20 24.32 -10.54
CA GLY A 391 12.60 22.98 -10.61
C GLY A 391 11.08 22.93 -10.48
N GLY A 392 10.36 23.68 -11.32
CA GLY A 392 8.91 23.65 -11.45
C GLY A 392 8.44 24.27 -12.76
N PHE A 393 7.23 23.94 -13.21
CA PHE A 393 6.58 24.64 -14.31
C PHE A 393 5.65 25.73 -13.76
N GLU A 394 5.45 26.80 -14.53
CA GLU A 394 4.63 27.93 -14.14
C GLU A 394 3.29 27.86 -14.87
N LEU A 395 2.19 27.84 -14.11
CA LEU A 395 0.83 28.02 -14.62
C LEU A 395 0.53 29.52 -14.58
N ILE A 396 0.40 30.12 -15.76
CA ILE A 396 0.07 31.54 -15.91
C ILE A 396 -1.44 31.64 -16.03
N VAL A 397 -2.05 32.27 -15.03
CA VAL A 397 -3.46 32.64 -15.02
C VAL A 397 -3.57 34.09 -15.48
N ALA A 398 -4.44 34.37 -16.45
CA ALA A 398 -4.68 35.73 -16.93
C ALA A 398 -6.17 36.03 -17.14
N THR A 399 -6.60 37.23 -16.76
CA THR A 399 -7.96 37.74 -17.00
C THR A 399 -8.06 38.43 -18.37
N SER A 400 -9.23 38.34 -19.02
CA SER A 400 -9.47 38.94 -20.35
C SER A 400 -9.64 40.46 -20.33
N ASN A 401 -9.88 41.05 -19.17
CA ASN A 401 -10.18 42.47 -18.97
C ASN A 401 -9.37 43.08 -17.81
N GLU A 402 -9.58 44.36 -17.52
CA GLU A 402 -8.91 45.15 -16.46
C GLU A 402 -9.37 44.76 -15.03
N THR A 403 -9.39 43.47 -14.73
CA THR A 403 -9.62 42.93 -13.39
C THR A 403 -8.32 42.41 -12.78
N TYR A 404 -8.30 42.27 -11.47
CA TYR A 404 -7.11 41.90 -10.71
C TYR A 404 -7.23 40.50 -10.14
N VAL A 405 -6.23 39.67 -10.37
CA VAL A 405 -6.07 38.38 -9.70
C VAL A 405 -5.43 38.64 -8.32
N VAL A 406 -6.24 38.49 -7.27
CA VAL A 406 -5.82 38.73 -5.87
C VAL A 406 -5.19 37.47 -5.26
N GLY A 407 -5.51 36.30 -5.81
CA GLY A 407 -4.88 35.05 -5.43
C GLY A 407 -5.46 33.87 -6.19
N ALA A 408 -4.85 32.71 -6.01
CA ALA A 408 -5.32 31.44 -6.53
C ALA A 408 -5.08 30.33 -5.53
N VAL A 409 -6.02 29.41 -5.44
CA VAL A 409 -5.89 28.16 -4.66
C VAL A 409 -5.99 27.00 -5.64
N VAL A 410 -4.91 26.24 -5.77
CA VAL A 410 -4.87 25.02 -6.57
C VAL A 410 -5.14 23.84 -5.66
N LEU A 411 -6.24 23.14 -5.90
CA LEU A 411 -6.62 21.91 -5.22
C LEU A 411 -6.21 20.73 -6.08
N ASP A 412 -5.33 19.88 -5.55
CA ASP A 412 -5.07 18.58 -6.13
C ASP A 412 -6.20 17.63 -5.73
N THR A 413 -7.12 17.37 -6.66
CA THR A 413 -8.27 16.52 -6.37
C THR A 413 -7.85 15.09 -6.12
N ASP A 414 -6.78 14.63 -6.78
CA ASP A 414 -6.30 13.25 -6.73
C ASP A 414 -5.32 13.00 -5.59
N GLY A 415 -4.58 14.02 -5.18
CA GLY A 415 -3.58 13.97 -4.12
C GLY A 415 -2.24 13.42 -4.63
N GLY A 416 -1.16 13.83 -4.00
CA GLY A 416 0.20 13.35 -4.29
C GLY A 416 1.08 14.33 -5.08
N LEU A 417 0.53 15.44 -5.59
CA LEU A 417 1.33 16.47 -6.27
C LEU A 417 2.03 17.43 -5.28
N PHE A 418 1.36 17.77 -4.17
CA PHE A 418 1.83 18.74 -3.17
C PHE A 418 2.14 18.09 -1.82
N ASP A 419 2.88 18.80 -0.96
CA ASP A 419 3.00 18.48 0.48
C ASP A 419 1.71 18.88 1.20
N GLY A 420 0.62 18.17 0.89
CA GLY A 420 -0.76 18.50 1.24
C GLY A 420 -1.70 18.31 0.05
N GLU A 421 -2.86 18.97 0.08
CA GLU A 421 -3.86 18.92 -1.01
C GLU A 421 -4.06 20.28 -1.70
N THR A 422 -3.53 21.35 -1.11
CA THR A 422 -3.75 22.71 -1.57
C THR A 422 -2.44 23.46 -1.72
N LEU A 423 -2.33 24.19 -2.81
CA LEU A 423 -1.30 25.20 -3.04
C LEU A 423 -2.00 26.56 -3.17
N SER A 424 -1.80 27.44 -2.19
CA SER A 424 -2.30 28.82 -2.26
C SER A 424 -1.20 29.78 -2.69
N CYS A 425 -1.47 30.59 -3.69
CA CYS A 425 -0.59 31.66 -4.15
C CYS A 425 -1.34 33.00 -4.07
N ALA A 426 -0.70 34.01 -3.48
CA ALA A 426 -1.21 35.38 -3.48
C ALA A 426 -0.06 36.33 -3.85
N PRO A 427 -0.20 37.12 -4.93
CA PRO A 427 0.82 38.08 -5.31
C PRO A 427 0.86 39.22 -4.29
N ALA A 428 2.06 39.74 -4.01
CA ALA A 428 2.23 40.90 -3.14
C ALA A 428 1.56 42.17 -3.71
N ARG A 429 1.40 42.23 -5.04
CA ARG A 429 0.66 43.26 -5.76
C ARG A 429 -0.28 42.58 -6.76
N PRO A 430 -1.61 42.67 -6.58
CA PRO A 430 -2.56 42.11 -7.53
C PRO A 430 -2.37 42.71 -8.92
N THR A 431 -2.35 41.86 -9.94
CA THR A 431 -2.20 42.18 -11.36
C THR A 431 -3.23 41.40 -12.18
N ASP A 432 -3.35 41.70 -13.46
CA ASP A 432 -4.16 40.97 -14.44
C ASP A 432 -3.66 39.53 -14.69
N LYS A 433 -2.39 39.27 -14.33
CA LYS A 433 -1.74 37.95 -14.46
C LYS A 433 -1.18 37.46 -13.14
N LEU A 434 -1.23 36.14 -12.91
CA LEU A 434 -0.62 35.46 -11.78
C LEU A 434 0.09 34.19 -12.25
N GLY A 435 1.39 34.11 -11.97
CA GLY A 435 2.19 32.90 -12.18
C GLY A 435 2.18 32.00 -10.95
N ILE A 436 1.76 30.74 -11.12
CA ILE A 436 1.70 29.74 -10.06
C ILE A 436 2.75 28.66 -10.34
N ILE A 437 3.76 28.56 -9.47
CA ILE A 437 4.83 27.57 -9.63
C ILE A 437 4.41 26.24 -9.02
N VAL A 438 4.30 25.21 -9.85
CA VAL A 438 3.96 23.83 -9.46
C VAL A 438 5.21 22.95 -9.53
N ARG A 439 5.47 22.21 -8.46
CA ARG A 439 6.67 21.35 -8.31
C ARG A 439 6.28 19.88 -8.08
N PRO A 440 6.00 19.11 -9.14
CA PRO A 440 5.69 17.69 -9.02
C PRO A 440 6.88 16.90 -8.48
N LYS A 441 6.65 16.03 -7.49
CA LYS A 441 7.68 15.12 -6.95
C LYS A 441 7.85 13.83 -7.75
N LYS A 442 6.78 13.39 -8.42
CA LYS A 442 6.72 12.16 -9.22
C LYS A 442 5.96 12.42 -10.52
N ASN A 443 6.15 11.54 -11.50
CA ASN A 443 5.31 11.53 -12.71
C ASN A 443 3.95 10.93 -12.32
N PHE A 444 2.92 11.77 -12.29
CA PHE A 444 1.59 11.36 -11.88
C PHE A 444 0.54 12.17 -12.64
N PRO A 445 -0.44 11.52 -13.30
CA PRO A 445 -1.54 12.25 -13.92
C PRO A 445 -2.44 12.81 -12.81
N ALA A 446 -2.65 14.13 -12.80
CA ALA A 446 -3.41 14.79 -11.74
C ALA A 446 -4.50 15.69 -12.33
N SER A 447 -5.67 15.71 -11.69
CA SER A 447 -6.72 16.68 -12.00
C SER A 447 -6.67 17.82 -10.98
N LEU A 448 -6.30 19.01 -11.42
CA LEU A 448 -6.18 20.21 -10.59
C LEU A 448 -7.44 21.04 -10.71
N LYS A 449 -8.05 21.39 -9.59
CA LYS A 449 -9.14 22.35 -9.52
C LYS A 449 -8.60 23.68 -9.01
N LEU A 450 -8.54 24.67 -9.89
CA LEU A 450 -8.03 26.01 -9.57
C LEU A 450 -9.20 26.90 -9.18
N GLN A 451 -9.15 27.44 -7.96
CA GLN A 451 -10.03 28.49 -7.48
C GLN A 451 -9.30 29.81 -7.59
N ILE A 452 -9.67 30.62 -8.58
CA ILE A 452 -9.00 31.87 -8.92
C ILE A 452 -9.82 33.01 -8.35
N HIS A 453 -9.19 33.80 -7.48
CA HIS A 453 -9.83 34.91 -6.80
C HIS A 453 -9.60 36.19 -7.60
N VAL A 454 -10.66 36.68 -8.22
CA VAL A 454 -10.65 37.88 -9.05
C VAL A 454 -11.39 39.00 -8.32
N ALA A 455 -10.86 40.22 -8.42
CA ALA A 455 -11.47 41.42 -7.87
C ALA A 455 -11.46 42.55 -8.90
N ALA A 456 -12.45 43.44 -8.81
CA ALA A 456 -12.49 44.66 -9.61
C ALA A 456 -11.40 45.67 -9.20
N ARG A 457 -10.93 45.62 -7.94
CA ARG A 457 -9.87 46.48 -7.40
C ARG A 457 -8.90 45.68 -6.53
N PRO A 458 -7.60 46.05 -6.45
CA PRO A 458 -6.59 45.30 -5.68
C PRO A 458 -6.92 45.06 -4.20
N MET A 459 -7.70 45.95 -3.58
CA MET A 459 -8.04 45.91 -2.14
C MET A 459 -9.55 45.73 -1.89
N SER A 460 -10.27 45.11 -2.82
CA SER A 460 -11.71 44.85 -2.67
C SER A 460 -12.02 43.90 -1.52
N THR A 461 -13.08 44.16 -0.77
CA THR A 461 -13.61 43.25 0.26
C THR A 461 -14.45 42.13 -0.34
N SER A 462 -15.02 42.35 -1.53
CA SER A 462 -15.72 41.34 -2.33
C SER A 462 -14.77 40.79 -3.41
N ILE A 463 -14.69 39.46 -3.47
CA ILE A 463 -13.93 38.70 -4.48
C ILE A 463 -14.86 37.70 -5.16
N HIS A 464 -14.68 37.50 -6.46
CA HIS A 464 -15.31 36.41 -7.18
C HIS A 464 -14.35 35.23 -7.27
N VAL A 465 -14.88 34.03 -7.06
CA VAL A 465 -14.12 32.79 -7.18
C VAL A 465 -14.52 32.12 -8.48
N TYR A 466 -13.58 32.06 -9.42
CA TYR A 466 -13.74 31.29 -10.65
C TYR A 466 -13.10 29.92 -10.46
N GLU A 467 -13.83 28.88 -10.83
CA GLU A 467 -13.33 27.50 -10.77
C GLU A 467 -12.92 27.04 -12.17
N VAL A 468 -11.66 26.63 -12.32
CA VAL A 468 -11.10 26.12 -13.57
C VAL A 468 -10.50 24.74 -13.32
N ASP A 469 -10.94 23.76 -14.10
CA ASP A 469 -10.39 22.40 -14.05
C ASP A 469 -9.25 22.27 -15.07
N TYR A 470 -8.07 21.88 -14.60
CA TYR A 470 -6.89 21.64 -15.43
C TYR A 470 -6.40 20.21 -15.25
N LYS A 471 -6.24 19.48 -16.36
CA LYS A 471 -5.72 18.11 -16.36
C LYS A 471 -4.22 18.13 -16.64
N LEU A 472 -3.44 17.72 -15.64
CA LEU A 472 -2.01 17.59 -15.75
C LEU A 472 -1.63 16.23 -16.35
N PRO A 473 -0.86 16.20 -17.46
CA PRO A 473 -0.35 14.95 -18.04
C PRO A 473 0.54 14.18 -17.07
N LYS A 474 0.70 12.87 -17.31
CA LYS A 474 1.48 11.98 -16.44
C LYS A 474 2.94 12.39 -16.33
N PHE A 475 3.59 12.73 -17.44
CA PHE A 475 5.00 13.15 -17.45
C PHE A 475 5.15 14.65 -17.20
N CYS A 476 4.51 15.15 -16.13
CA CYS A 476 4.51 16.56 -15.75
C CYS A 476 5.87 17.10 -15.30
N ARG A 477 6.86 16.22 -15.03
CA ARG A 477 8.24 16.61 -14.74
C ARG A 477 9.07 16.91 -16.00
N PHE A 478 8.52 16.67 -17.19
CA PHE A 478 9.22 16.85 -18.45
C PHE A 478 8.50 17.89 -19.29
N TYR A 479 9.24 18.89 -19.74
CA TYR A 479 8.75 19.91 -20.65
C TYR A 479 9.35 19.70 -22.04
N ARG A 480 8.53 19.86 -23.08
CA ARG A 480 8.98 19.70 -24.46
C ARG A 480 9.84 20.89 -24.91
N VAL A 481 10.92 20.60 -25.62
CA VAL A 481 11.79 21.62 -26.23
C VAL A 481 11.89 21.37 -27.74
N ALA A 482 11.90 22.44 -28.53
CA ALA A 482 12.04 22.35 -29.99
C ALA A 482 13.49 22.03 -30.42
N GLU A 483 14.47 22.53 -29.67
CA GLU A 483 15.89 22.30 -29.91
C GLU A 483 16.34 20.89 -29.50
N GLU A 484 17.32 20.35 -30.23
CA GLU A 484 17.91 19.04 -29.94
C GLU A 484 18.72 19.10 -28.63
N VAL A 485 18.37 18.21 -27.71
CA VAL A 485 19.02 18.11 -26.39
C VAL A 485 20.18 17.10 -26.46
N ALA A 486 21.18 17.27 -25.58
CA ALA A 486 22.34 16.37 -25.47
C ALA A 486 21.93 14.88 -25.40
N GLN A 487 22.61 14.05 -26.19
CA GLN A 487 22.31 12.62 -26.29
C GLN A 487 22.65 11.88 -24.97
N PRO A 488 21.67 11.23 -24.32
CA PRO A 488 21.93 10.40 -23.14
C PRO A 488 22.79 9.18 -23.49
N SER A 489 23.57 8.67 -22.53
CA SER A 489 24.42 7.48 -22.71
C SER A 489 23.59 6.19 -22.73
N SER A 490 22.44 6.21 -22.05
CA SER A 490 21.57 5.05 -21.89
C SER A 490 20.33 5.13 -22.77
N TRP A 491 19.83 3.96 -23.19
CA TRP A 491 18.70 3.85 -24.11
C TRP A 491 17.94 2.53 -23.98
N VAL A 492 16.70 2.54 -24.47
CA VAL A 492 15.81 1.39 -24.62
C VAL A 492 15.20 1.41 -26.01
N LYS A 493 15.15 0.24 -26.64
CA LYS A 493 14.65 0.02 -27.99
C LYS A 493 13.62 -1.10 -27.99
N PHE A 494 12.50 -0.87 -28.67
CA PHE A 494 11.42 -1.84 -28.82
C PHE A 494 10.61 -1.55 -30.08
N ASP A 495 9.90 -2.55 -30.58
CA ASP A 495 9.07 -2.44 -31.77
C ASP A 495 7.58 -2.48 -31.41
N VAL A 496 6.79 -1.64 -32.06
CA VAL A 496 5.35 -1.46 -31.82
C VAL A 496 4.56 -1.71 -33.11
N PRO A 497 3.44 -2.47 -33.08
CA PRO A 497 2.63 -2.77 -34.26
C PRO A 497 1.67 -1.61 -34.63
N THR A 498 2.13 -0.36 -34.58
CA THR A 498 1.31 0.83 -34.88
C THR A 498 2.03 1.77 -35.82
N ASN A 499 1.32 2.82 -36.26
CA ASN A 499 1.89 3.87 -37.10
C ASN A 499 2.56 4.98 -36.27
N VAL A 500 3.52 5.64 -36.89
CA VAL A 500 4.29 6.75 -36.30
C VAL A 500 3.39 7.92 -35.87
N GLN A 501 2.27 8.16 -36.56
CA GLN A 501 1.32 9.22 -36.20
C GLN A 501 0.64 8.99 -34.84
N ARG A 502 0.28 7.76 -34.49
CA ARG A 502 -0.26 7.46 -33.15
C ARG A 502 0.77 7.69 -32.06
N VAL A 503 2.05 7.41 -32.34
CA VAL A 503 3.14 7.72 -31.42
C VAL A 503 3.28 9.23 -31.22
N ALA A 504 3.20 10.03 -32.28
CA ALA A 504 3.21 11.50 -32.18
C ALA A 504 2.01 12.06 -31.38
N GLN A 505 0.82 11.51 -31.59
CA GLN A 505 -0.39 11.86 -30.83
C GLN A 505 -0.21 11.56 -29.34
N TYR A 506 0.30 10.38 -29.00
CA TYR A 506 0.63 10.02 -27.63
C TYR A 506 1.64 10.99 -27.01
N LEU A 507 2.75 11.28 -27.71
CA LEU A 507 3.81 12.18 -27.22
C LEU A 507 3.32 13.61 -26.98
N THR A 508 2.29 14.04 -27.70
CA THR A 508 1.64 15.34 -27.49
C THR A 508 0.73 15.33 -26.24
N GLN A 509 0.08 14.20 -25.94
CA GLN A 509 -0.86 14.09 -24.81
C GLN A 509 -0.18 13.73 -23.47
N ALA A 510 0.90 12.96 -23.51
CA ALA A 510 1.53 12.39 -22.32
C ALA A 510 2.44 13.37 -21.58
N PHE A 511 2.95 14.39 -22.26
CA PHE A 511 3.91 15.37 -21.76
C PHE A 511 3.31 16.76 -21.69
N VAL A 512 3.88 17.63 -20.85
CA VAL A 512 3.52 19.05 -20.82
C VAL A 512 4.13 19.71 -22.05
N SER A 513 3.28 20.11 -22.99
CA SER A 513 3.69 20.71 -24.27
C SER A 513 2.75 21.84 -24.67
N THR A 514 3.31 22.92 -25.17
CA THR A 514 2.58 24.03 -25.80
C THR A 514 2.32 23.76 -27.28
N GLU A 515 3.15 22.95 -27.94
CA GLU A 515 3.08 22.66 -29.37
C GLU A 515 2.80 21.18 -29.64
N ALA A 516 2.21 20.86 -30.80
CA ALA A 516 1.96 19.48 -31.22
C ALA A 516 3.22 18.82 -31.80
N VAL A 517 3.40 17.51 -31.60
CA VAL A 517 4.55 16.78 -32.15
C VAL A 517 4.32 16.51 -33.62
N GLU A 518 5.16 17.08 -34.49
CA GLU A 518 5.07 16.90 -35.93
C GLU A 518 5.74 15.59 -36.38
N THR A 519 5.25 15.04 -37.49
CA THR A 519 5.78 13.83 -38.11
C THR A 519 6.44 14.21 -39.43
N GLU A 520 7.74 13.99 -39.57
CA GLU A 520 8.51 14.25 -40.79
C GLU A 520 9.02 12.93 -41.36
N ASP A 521 8.78 12.66 -42.66
CA ASP A 521 9.31 11.47 -43.37
C ASP A 521 9.10 10.11 -42.69
N ASN A 522 7.94 9.89 -42.05
CA ASN A 522 7.66 8.69 -41.22
C ASN A 522 8.65 8.49 -40.07
N GLN A 523 9.21 9.59 -39.56
CA GLN A 523 9.99 9.67 -38.35
C GLN A 523 9.36 10.68 -37.39
N VAL A 524 9.54 10.43 -36.10
CA VAL A 524 9.20 11.38 -35.03
C VAL A 524 10.41 11.51 -34.14
N LYS A 525 10.81 12.75 -33.87
CA LYS A 525 11.83 13.08 -32.89
C LYS A 525 11.23 14.09 -31.93
N ALA A 526 11.14 13.70 -30.66
CA ALA A 526 10.67 14.57 -29.60
C ALA A 526 11.76 14.69 -28.53
N TYR A 527 12.04 15.94 -28.16
CA TYR A 527 13.04 16.27 -27.14
C TYR A 527 12.34 16.89 -25.92
N TYR A 528 12.76 16.43 -24.76
CA TYR A 528 12.22 16.86 -23.48
C TYR A 528 13.36 17.15 -22.50
N VAL A 529 13.12 18.12 -21.63
CA VAL A 529 14.02 18.48 -20.54
C VAL A 529 13.25 18.32 -19.23
N GLY A 530 13.81 17.54 -18.31
CA GLY A 530 13.28 17.37 -16.97
C GLY A 530 13.39 18.66 -16.16
N LEU A 531 12.53 18.80 -15.13
CA LEU A 531 12.64 19.91 -14.16
C LEU A 531 14.01 19.95 -13.43
N ASP A 532 14.72 18.83 -13.41
CA ASP A 532 16.08 18.65 -12.89
C ASP A 532 17.18 18.91 -13.95
N GLY A 533 16.80 19.29 -15.17
CA GLY A 533 17.70 19.47 -16.31
C GLY A 533 18.08 18.17 -17.02
N SER A 534 17.49 17.03 -16.65
CA SER A 534 17.80 15.75 -17.29
C SER A 534 17.25 15.67 -18.72
N PRO A 535 18.05 15.24 -19.70
CA PRO A 535 17.59 15.11 -21.08
C PRO A 535 16.80 13.81 -21.32
N LEU A 536 15.67 13.91 -22.00
CA LEU A 536 14.87 12.77 -22.48
C LEU A 536 14.61 12.92 -23.97
N ARG A 537 14.97 11.91 -24.76
CA ARG A 537 14.77 11.88 -26.21
C ARG A 537 13.93 10.67 -26.59
N VAL A 538 12.87 10.88 -27.35
CA VAL A 538 12.05 9.80 -27.92
C VAL A 538 12.09 9.90 -29.42
N GLU A 539 12.55 8.83 -30.05
CA GLU A 539 12.61 8.70 -31.51
C GLU A 539 11.74 7.52 -31.96
N ALA A 540 10.93 7.72 -32.98
CA ALA A 540 10.18 6.65 -33.61
C ALA A 540 10.45 6.65 -35.11
N THR A 541 10.85 5.50 -35.65
CA THR A 541 11.11 5.30 -37.08
C THR A 541 10.26 4.14 -37.59
N LYS A 542 9.60 4.32 -38.73
CA LYS A 542 8.86 3.23 -39.36
C LYS A 542 9.83 2.20 -39.94
N ASP A 543 9.65 0.94 -39.54
CA ASP A 543 10.32 -0.22 -40.13
C ASP A 543 9.32 -1.02 -41.01
N THR A 544 9.83 -2.01 -41.74
CA THR A 544 9.08 -2.85 -42.69
C THR A 544 7.93 -3.64 -42.05
N THR A 545 7.99 -3.96 -40.76
CA THR A 545 6.98 -4.75 -40.02
C THR A 545 6.25 -3.98 -38.91
N GLY A 546 6.65 -2.74 -38.60
CA GLY A 546 6.11 -1.96 -37.48
C GLY A 546 6.78 -0.60 -37.29
N THR A 547 6.60 0.04 -36.14
CA THR A 547 7.33 1.27 -35.76
C THR A 547 8.32 0.94 -34.66
N GLN A 548 9.59 1.22 -34.91
CA GLN A 548 10.67 1.05 -33.95
C GLN A 548 10.80 2.32 -33.12
N VAL A 549 10.67 2.17 -31.80
CA VAL A 549 10.75 3.28 -30.85
C VAL A 549 12.04 3.16 -30.04
N ARG A 550 12.78 4.25 -29.96
CA ARG A 550 13.98 4.41 -29.15
C ARG A 550 13.77 5.51 -28.12
N VAL A 551 13.79 5.13 -26.85
CA VAL A 551 13.73 6.05 -25.71
C VAL A 551 15.14 6.18 -25.14
N SER A 552 15.72 7.37 -25.17
CA SER A 552 17.05 7.64 -24.61
C SER A 552 16.91 8.52 -23.37
N THR A 553 17.35 8.00 -22.23
CA THR A 553 17.39 8.68 -20.93
C THR A 553 18.38 7.96 -20.04
N ASN A 554 19.04 8.69 -19.14
CA ASN A 554 19.98 8.12 -18.17
C ASN A 554 19.27 7.50 -16.96
N ASP A 555 17.98 7.79 -16.75
CA ASP A 555 17.22 7.22 -15.65
C ASP A 555 16.39 6.01 -16.09
N LEU A 556 16.72 4.85 -15.51
CA LEU A 556 16.03 3.58 -15.76
C LEU A 556 14.54 3.64 -15.36
N ALA A 557 14.20 4.36 -14.29
CA ALA A 557 12.82 4.44 -13.81
C ALA A 557 11.93 5.21 -14.81
N THR A 558 12.38 6.39 -15.24
CA THR A 558 11.70 7.18 -16.28
C THR A 558 11.55 6.38 -17.58
N ALA A 559 12.59 5.66 -18.02
CA ALA A 559 12.49 4.81 -19.21
C ALA A 559 11.39 3.75 -19.09
N ALA A 560 11.34 3.06 -17.95
CA ALA A 560 10.33 2.05 -17.67
C ALA A 560 8.91 2.64 -17.65
N GLU A 561 8.70 3.78 -16.99
CA GLU A 561 7.41 4.47 -16.98
C GLU A 561 6.94 4.85 -18.39
N VAL A 562 7.82 5.40 -19.22
CA VAL A 562 7.52 5.76 -20.61
C VAL A 562 7.16 4.53 -21.45
N VAL A 563 7.88 3.42 -21.29
CA VAL A 563 7.60 2.16 -22.01
C VAL A 563 6.22 1.60 -21.62
N GLN A 564 5.91 1.55 -20.32
CA GLN A 564 4.61 1.06 -19.84
C GLN A 564 3.46 1.96 -20.31
N ASP A 565 3.66 3.29 -20.29
CA ASP A 565 2.63 4.26 -20.66
C ASP A 565 2.35 4.26 -22.17
N ILE A 566 3.40 4.22 -23.00
CA ILE A 566 3.30 4.05 -24.46
C ILE A 566 2.54 2.76 -24.78
N SER A 567 2.88 1.66 -24.12
CA SER A 567 2.26 0.37 -24.39
C SER A 567 0.78 0.37 -24.00
N THR A 568 0.43 1.03 -22.90
CA THR A 568 -0.97 1.17 -22.46
C THR A 568 -1.77 2.05 -23.40
N ALA A 569 -1.21 3.18 -23.85
CA ALA A 569 -1.88 4.10 -24.76
C ALA A 569 -2.09 3.51 -26.17
N LEU A 570 -1.20 2.61 -26.60
CA LEU A 570 -1.26 1.95 -27.90
C LEU A 570 -1.93 0.57 -27.87
N ASP A 571 -2.44 0.15 -26.71
CA ASP A 571 -3.11 -1.14 -26.48
C ASP A 571 -2.24 -2.37 -26.83
N VAL A 572 -0.95 -2.30 -26.46
CA VAL A 572 0.03 -3.37 -26.67
C VAL A 572 0.13 -4.23 -25.43
N HIS A 573 -0.27 -5.51 -25.53
CA HIS A 573 -0.27 -6.43 -24.38
C HIS A 573 1.02 -7.24 -24.21
N GLU A 574 1.87 -7.33 -25.24
CA GLU A 574 3.12 -8.08 -25.17
C GLU A 574 4.23 -7.30 -25.89
N LEU A 575 5.31 -7.00 -25.16
CA LEU A 575 6.43 -6.19 -25.65
C LEU A 575 7.76 -6.73 -25.11
N GLU A 576 8.67 -7.08 -26.01
CA GLU A 576 10.08 -7.32 -25.70
C GLU A 576 10.91 -6.05 -25.99
N SER A 577 11.98 -5.85 -25.22
CA SER A 577 12.85 -4.68 -25.35
C SER A 577 14.31 -5.03 -25.13
N GLU A 578 15.16 -4.28 -25.84
CA GLU A 578 16.61 -4.22 -25.66
C GLU A 578 16.98 -2.92 -24.97
N ALA A 579 17.83 -2.99 -23.95
CA ALA A 579 18.19 -1.88 -23.11
C ALA A 579 19.68 -1.86 -22.82
N SER A 580 20.24 -0.66 -22.73
CA SER A 580 21.63 -0.45 -22.33
C SER A 580 21.70 0.68 -21.31
N PHE A 581 22.00 0.33 -20.06
CA PHE A 581 22.22 1.26 -18.95
C PHE A 581 23.56 0.97 -18.27
N PRO A 582 24.69 1.53 -18.77
CA PRO A 582 26.03 1.19 -18.27
C PRO A 582 26.28 1.58 -16.81
N ASP A 583 25.77 2.75 -16.38
CA ASP A 583 26.00 3.26 -15.03
C ASP A 583 25.19 2.48 -13.98
N GLU A 584 23.91 2.20 -14.24
CA GLU A 584 23.07 1.32 -13.41
C GLU A 584 23.62 -0.10 -13.35
N SER A 585 24.16 -0.63 -14.45
CA SER A 585 24.80 -1.94 -14.47
C SER A 585 26.04 -2.00 -13.57
N ARG A 586 26.85 -0.95 -13.55
CA ARG A 586 28.00 -0.82 -12.64
C ARG A 586 27.55 -0.76 -11.18
N ARG A 587 26.56 0.09 -10.87
CA ARG A 587 25.98 0.23 -9.53
C ARG A 587 25.40 -1.09 -9.02
N LEU A 588 24.66 -1.82 -9.85
CA LEU A 588 24.09 -3.11 -9.49
C LEU A 588 25.17 -4.14 -9.14
N LYS A 589 26.27 -4.18 -9.91
CA LYS A 589 27.39 -5.08 -9.64
C LYS A 589 28.02 -4.81 -8.26
N GLU A 590 28.29 -3.54 -7.94
CA GLU A 590 28.80 -3.14 -6.63
C GLU A 590 27.84 -3.50 -5.49
N THR A 591 26.53 -3.33 -5.69
CA THR A 591 25.51 -3.69 -4.68
C THR A 591 25.46 -5.20 -4.45
N LEU A 592 25.57 -6.04 -5.49
CA LEU A 592 25.61 -7.49 -5.35
C LEU A 592 26.84 -7.97 -4.57
N GLU A 593 28.01 -7.36 -4.80
CA GLU A 593 29.23 -7.64 -4.04
C GLU A 593 29.06 -7.28 -2.54
N LYS A 594 28.40 -6.15 -2.25
CA LYS A 594 28.04 -5.76 -0.88
C LYS A 594 27.08 -6.76 -0.23
N VAL A 595 26.04 -7.22 -0.94
CA VAL A 595 25.08 -8.23 -0.42
C VAL A 595 25.80 -9.52 -0.03
N SER A 596 26.71 -10.02 -0.88
CA SER A 596 27.52 -11.20 -0.58
C SER A 596 28.34 -11.02 0.70
N THR A 597 29.02 -9.87 0.81
CA THR A 597 29.86 -9.52 1.97
C THR A 597 29.03 -9.42 3.25
N HIS A 598 27.92 -8.70 3.23
CA HIS A 598 27.02 -8.57 4.38
C HIS A 598 26.41 -9.89 4.81
N ASN A 599 26.10 -10.78 3.86
CA ASN A 599 25.61 -12.11 4.16
C ASN A 599 26.67 -12.96 4.87
N SER A 600 27.93 -12.92 4.42
CA SER A 600 29.02 -13.63 5.12
C SER A 600 29.25 -13.12 6.55
N ILE A 601 29.18 -11.79 6.75
CA ILE A 601 29.32 -11.17 8.08
C ILE A 601 28.17 -11.60 8.99
N ARG A 602 26.95 -11.64 8.46
CA ARG A 602 25.75 -12.06 9.20
C ARG A 602 25.88 -13.48 9.73
N VAL A 603 26.35 -14.42 8.91
CA VAL A 603 26.55 -15.82 9.32
C VAL A 603 27.57 -15.89 10.46
N ARG A 604 28.71 -15.19 10.33
CA ARG A 604 29.75 -15.15 11.37
C ARG A 604 29.24 -14.57 12.70
N LEU A 605 28.59 -13.40 12.66
CA LEU A 605 28.05 -12.74 13.87
C LEU A 605 26.97 -13.60 14.56
N THR A 606 26.19 -14.35 13.80
CA THR A 606 25.15 -15.23 14.37
C THR A 606 25.77 -16.39 15.15
N ALA A 607 26.89 -16.94 14.67
CA ALA A 607 27.63 -17.98 15.39
C ALA A 607 28.29 -17.43 16.67
N GLU A 608 28.98 -16.28 16.59
CA GLU A 608 29.62 -15.62 17.75
C GLU A 608 28.60 -15.31 18.87
N MET A 609 27.43 -14.78 18.51
CA MET A 609 26.36 -14.50 19.47
C MET A 609 25.77 -15.78 20.10
N ALA A 610 25.69 -16.88 19.36
CA ALA A 610 25.19 -18.15 19.89
C ALA A 610 26.14 -18.71 20.95
N ASP A 611 27.45 -18.64 20.70
CA ASP A 611 28.48 -19.02 21.66
C ASP A 611 28.46 -18.11 22.89
N GLY A 612 28.32 -16.80 22.70
CA GLY A 612 28.15 -15.84 23.80
C GLY A 612 26.92 -16.13 24.66
N SER A 613 25.77 -16.46 24.06
CA SER A 613 24.55 -16.83 24.79
C SER A 613 24.71 -18.12 25.58
N SER A 614 25.37 -19.13 25.00
CA SER A 614 25.71 -20.37 25.71
C SER A 614 26.61 -20.11 26.93
N ARG A 615 27.62 -19.24 26.77
CA ARG A 615 28.50 -18.82 27.87
C ARG A 615 27.75 -18.07 28.97
N VAL A 616 26.83 -17.17 28.63
CA VAL A 616 25.96 -16.49 29.59
C VAL A 616 25.16 -17.49 30.42
N LYS A 617 24.48 -18.46 29.78
CA LYS A 617 23.71 -19.50 30.49
C LYS A 617 24.59 -20.29 31.46
N ALA A 618 25.79 -20.68 31.04
CA ALA A 618 26.73 -21.40 31.88
C ALA A 618 27.22 -20.55 33.07
N LEU A 619 27.51 -19.26 32.87
CA LEU A 619 27.94 -18.35 33.93
C LEU A 619 26.83 -18.07 34.94
N VAL A 620 25.59 -17.92 34.50
CA VAL A 620 24.42 -17.75 35.39
C VAL A 620 24.26 -18.98 36.29
N LEU A 621 24.35 -20.19 35.73
CA LEU A 621 24.27 -21.43 36.53
C LEU A 621 25.41 -21.52 37.55
N LYS A 622 26.65 -21.19 37.16
CA LYS A 622 27.82 -21.19 38.05
C LYS A 622 27.72 -20.12 39.14
N ALA A 623 27.17 -18.94 38.83
CA ALA A 623 26.95 -17.87 39.79
C ALA A 623 25.89 -18.28 40.82
N GLU A 624 24.81 -18.91 40.37
CA GLU A 624 23.74 -19.39 41.27
C GLU A 624 24.23 -20.55 42.15
N ASP A 625 25.01 -21.49 41.62
CA ASP A 625 25.63 -22.56 42.41
C ASP A 625 26.57 -22.01 43.50
N ALA A 626 27.42 -21.04 43.15
CA ALA A 626 28.28 -20.36 44.12
C ALA A 626 27.47 -19.59 45.18
N ARG A 627 26.34 -18.98 44.79
CA ARG A 627 25.41 -18.31 45.71
C ARG A 627 24.77 -19.31 46.68
N LEU A 628 24.33 -20.47 46.18
CA LEU A 628 23.76 -21.54 47.00
C LEU A 628 24.77 -22.13 47.99
N MET A 629 26.05 -22.19 47.62
CA MET A 629 27.15 -22.59 48.51
C MET A 629 27.70 -21.47 49.41
N ALA A 630 27.14 -20.26 49.35
CA ALA A 630 27.61 -19.06 50.05
C ALA A 630 29.08 -18.67 49.75
N ASP A 631 29.63 -19.09 48.61
CA ASP A 631 30.95 -18.70 48.12
C ASP A 631 30.88 -17.35 47.38
N MET A 632 30.81 -16.27 48.17
CA MET A 632 30.67 -14.91 47.66
C MET A 632 31.82 -14.45 46.74
N PRO A 633 33.11 -14.77 47.01
CA PRO A 633 34.19 -14.40 46.09
C PRO A 633 34.05 -15.03 44.71
N ARG A 634 33.64 -16.30 44.63
CA ARG A 634 33.44 -16.99 43.36
C ARG A 634 32.19 -16.50 42.63
N MET A 635 31.13 -16.19 43.38
CA MET A 635 29.93 -15.52 42.85
C MET A 635 30.31 -14.19 42.19
N MET A 636 31.03 -13.31 42.88
CA MET A 636 31.45 -12.01 42.33
C MET A 636 32.28 -12.17 41.04
N ARG A 637 33.25 -13.08 41.01
CA ARG A 637 34.04 -13.35 39.79
C ARG A 637 33.17 -13.81 38.61
N ASN A 638 32.20 -14.69 38.86
CA ASN A 638 31.28 -15.17 37.82
C ASN A 638 30.38 -14.03 37.31
N TYR A 639 29.93 -13.12 38.18
CA TYR A 639 29.17 -11.94 37.77
C TYR A 639 30.02 -10.91 37.02
N ASP A 640 31.27 -10.68 37.42
CA ASP A 640 32.20 -9.82 36.69
C ASP A 640 32.46 -10.36 35.28
N GLU A 641 32.65 -11.68 35.15
CA GLU A 641 32.78 -12.33 33.85
C GLU A 641 31.47 -12.20 33.06
N LEU A 642 30.32 -12.49 33.67
CA LEU A 642 29.00 -12.34 33.06
C LEU A 642 28.78 -10.93 32.51
N MET A 643 29.16 -9.90 33.26
CA MET A 643 29.04 -8.50 32.86
C MET A 643 29.90 -8.21 31.62
N ARG A 644 31.15 -8.70 31.58
CA ARG A 644 32.04 -8.56 30.40
C ARG A 644 31.47 -9.28 29.18
N VAL A 645 30.93 -10.49 29.35
CA VAL A 645 30.27 -11.22 28.25
C VAL A 645 29.06 -10.45 27.75
N ASN A 646 28.27 -9.88 28.66
CA ASN A 646 27.07 -9.14 28.33
C ASN A 646 27.38 -7.85 27.55
N GLU A 647 28.38 -7.07 27.98
CA GLU A 647 28.86 -5.89 27.24
C GLU A 647 29.36 -6.27 25.84
N GLY A 648 30.09 -7.38 25.71
CA GLY A 648 30.51 -7.93 24.43
C GLY A 648 29.33 -8.30 23.52
N LEU A 649 28.32 -9.00 24.07
CA LEU A 649 27.11 -9.37 23.35
C LEU A 649 26.29 -8.17 22.89
N ILE A 650 26.21 -7.10 23.70
CA ILE A 650 25.54 -5.85 23.30
C ILE A 650 26.26 -5.23 22.10
N ALA A 651 27.60 -5.19 22.12
CA ALA A 651 28.39 -4.67 21.01
C ALA A 651 28.22 -5.52 19.73
N GLU A 652 28.21 -6.85 19.85
CA GLU A 652 27.94 -7.76 18.73
C GLU A 652 26.52 -7.63 18.19
N TYR A 653 25.53 -7.48 19.08
CA TYR A 653 24.14 -7.24 18.70
C TYR A 653 24.00 -5.95 17.89
N ASN A 654 24.62 -4.86 18.33
CA ASN A 654 24.61 -3.59 17.60
C ASN A 654 25.26 -3.74 16.22
N LYS A 655 26.41 -4.42 16.11
CA LYS A 655 27.05 -4.73 14.82
C LYS A 655 26.13 -5.54 13.91
N ARG A 656 25.43 -6.53 14.46
CA ARG A 656 24.47 -7.37 13.72
C ARG A 656 23.28 -6.54 13.22
N ALA A 657 22.73 -5.68 14.07
CA ALA A 657 21.62 -4.81 13.72
C ALA A 657 22.00 -3.87 12.57
N THR A 658 23.14 -3.17 12.67
CA THR A 658 23.64 -2.30 11.61
C THR A 658 23.95 -3.06 10.32
N ASN A 659 24.59 -4.23 10.40
CA ASN A 659 24.84 -5.07 9.22
C ASN A 659 23.54 -5.59 8.58
N HIS A 660 22.52 -5.89 9.39
CA HIS A 660 21.23 -6.34 8.90
C HIS A 660 20.47 -5.23 8.18
N GLU A 661 20.48 -4.01 8.73
CA GLU A 661 19.89 -2.83 8.10
C GLU A 661 20.57 -2.52 6.76
N ALA A 662 21.90 -2.54 6.70
CA ALA A 662 22.65 -2.36 5.46
C ALA A 662 22.37 -3.46 4.43
N LEU A 663 22.23 -4.73 4.87
CA LEU A 663 21.86 -5.85 4.01
C LEU A 663 20.46 -5.66 3.42
N LEU A 664 19.48 -5.26 4.23
CA LEU A 664 18.11 -4.99 3.77
C LEU A 664 18.08 -3.85 2.76
N ALA A 665 18.83 -2.77 3.00
CA ALA A 665 18.94 -1.66 2.05
C ALA A 665 19.56 -2.10 0.71
N ALA A 666 20.59 -2.94 0.74
CA ALA A 666 21.22 -3.47 -0.46
C ALA A 666 20.30 -4.44 -1.22
N LEU A 667 19.59 -5.34 -0.52
CA LEU A 667 18.57 -6.22 -1.12
C LEU A 667 17.42 -5.43 -1.75
N LYS A 668 16.99 -4.34 -1.09
CA LYS A 668 15.98 -3.42 -1.61
C LYS A 668 16.40 -2.84 -2.97
N GLN A 669 17.63 -2.34 -3.06
CA GLN A 669 18.16 -1.80 -4.31
C GLN A 669 18.20 -2.85 -5.43
N VAL A 670 18.62 -4.08 -5.14
CA VAL A 670 18.63 -5.17 -6.11
C VAL A 670 17.22 -5.49 -6.61
N ASN A 671 16.26 -5.65 -5.69
CA ASN A 671 14.86 -5.93 -6.03
C ASN A 671 14.23 -4.78 -6.83
N GLN A 672 14.51 -3.52 -6.50
CA GLN A 672 14.05 -2.35 -7.26
C GLN A 672 14.60 -2.32 -8.68
N VAL A 673 15.89 -2.64 -8.87
CA VAL A 673 16.47 -2.71 -10.23
C VAL A 673 15.84 -3.83 -11.04
N VAL A 674 15.59 -5.01 -10.44
CA VAL A 674 14.88 -6.12 -11.10
C VAL A 674 13.46 -5.71 -11.50
N GLN A 675 12.74 -5.03 -10.61
CA GLN A 675 11.39 -4.55 -10.86
C GLN A 675 11.37 -3.54 -12.02
N ARG A 676 12.23 -2.51 -12.01
CA ARG A 676 12.33 -1.52 -13.10
C ARG A 676 12.77 -2.15 -14.42
N ALA A 677 13.72 -3.08 -14.39
CA ALA A 677 14.15 -3.82 -15.57
C ALA A 677 13.02 -4.69 -16.16
N SER A 678 12.15 -5.25 -15.31
CA SER A 678 10.96 -5.97 -15.75
C SER A 678 9.93 -5.04 -16.39
N GLN A 679 9.78 -3.81 -15.88
CA GLN A 679 8.90 -2.76 -16.42
C GLN A 679 9.43 -2.13 -17.73
N LEU A 680 10.61 -2.52 -18.22
CA LEU A 680 10.98 -2.23 -19.61
C LEU A 680 10.24 -3.13 -20.61
N ARG A 681 9.42 -4.08 -20.14
CA ARG A 681 8.74 -5.09 -20.95
C ARG A 681 7.28 -5.22 -20.50
N VAL A 682 6.43 -5.78 -21.36
CA VAL A 682 4.99 -5.89 -21.11
C VAL A 682 4.51 -7.33 -21.32
N GLY A 683 3.56 -7.76 -20.49
CA GLY A 683 2.97 -9.09 -20.52
C GLY A 683 3.91 -10.19 -20.03
N LYS A 684 3.94 -11.32 -20.73
CA LYS A 684 4.71 -12.52 -20.34
C LYS A 684 6.22 -12.27 -20.23
N ALA A 685 6.76 -11.37 -21.06
CA ALA A 685 8.17 -11.01 -21.03
C ALA A 685 8.57 -10.38 -19.67
N LYS A 686 7.68 -9.59 -19.06
CA LYS A 686 7.87 -9.01 -17.72
C LYS A 686 7.99 -10.11 -16.66
N ALA A 687 7.04 -11.04 -16.62
CA ALA A 687 7.04 -12.16 -15.67
C ALA A 687 8.27 -13.07 -15.83
N ARG A 688 8.67 -13.35 -17.09
CA ARG A 688 9.88 -14.13 -17.39
C ARG A 688 11.14 -13.51 -16.81
N VAL A 689 11.34 -12.20 -16.99
CA VAL A 689 12.50 -11.49 -16.44
C VAL A 689 12.55 -11.58 -14.91
N VAL A 690 11.41 -11.43 -14.24
CA VAL A 690 11.33 -11.55 -12.76
C VAL A 690 11.72 -12.95 -12.31
N ALA A 691 11.17 -13.99 -12.94
CA ALA A 691 11.47 -15.38 -12.61
C ALA A 691 12.95 -15.74 -12.88
N ASP A 692 13.49 -15.29 -14.01
CA ASP A 692 14.88 -15.56 -14.42
C ASP A 692 15.87 -14.80 -13.52
N ALA A 693 15.56 -13.55 -13.16
CA ALA A 693 16.34 -12.75 -12.23
C ALA A 693 16.40 -13.40 -10.85
N ARG A 694 15.28 -13.93 -10.35
CA ARG A 694 15.25 -14.67 -9.09
C ARG A 694 16.14 -15.91 -9.14
N ARG A 695 16.15 -16.65 -10.25
CA ARG A 695 17.03 -17.81 -10.43
C ARG A 695 18.50 -17.41 -10.48
N ALA A 696 18.84 -16.30 -11.15
CA ALA A 696 20.20 -15.78 -11.20
C ALA A 696 20.69 -15.32 -9.81
N ILE A 697 19.85 -14.60 -9.06
CA ILE A 697 20.17 -14.16 -7.69
C ILE A 697 20.36 -15.36 -6.75
N LYS A 698 19.50 -16.38 -6.84
CA LYS A 698 19.64 -17.62 -6.04
C LYS A 698 20.93 -18.38 -6.37
N LYS A 699 21.37 -18.36 -7.62
CA LYS A 699 22.63 -18.99 -8.06
C LYS A 699 23.88 -18.13 -7.80
N GLY A 700 23.70 -16.84 -7.50
CA GLY A 700 24.81 -15.88 -7.36
C GLY A 700 25.45 -15.49 -8.70
N ASP A 701 24.74 -15.64 -9.83
CA ASP A 701 25.27 -15.33 -11.16
C ASP A 701 24.95 -13.88 -11.56
N ALA A 702 25.89 -12.99 -11.28
CA ALA A 702 25.78 -11.57 -11.62
C ALA A 702 25.84 -11.30 -13.13
N ALA A 703 26.57 -12.11 -13.90
CA ALA A 703 26.71 -11.93 -15.34
C ALA A 703 25.40 -12.25 -16.07
N ALA A 704 24.75 -13.35 -15.68
CA ALA A 704 23.42 -13.71 -16.18
C ALA A 704 22.38 -12.63 -15.87
N LEU A 705 22.43 -12.03 -14.67
CA LEU A 705 21.50 -10.95 -14.29
C LEU A 705 21.69 -9.70 -15.15
N LEU A 706 22.93 -9.29 -15.42
CA LEU A 706 23.21 -8.12 -16.26
C LEU A 706 22.80 -8.35 -17.72
N SER A 707 23.08 -9.54 -18.27
CA SER A 707 22.64 -9.94 -19.61
C SER A 707 21.11 -9.95 -19.73
N LEU A 708 20.43 -10.42 -18.68
CA LEU A 708 18.97 -10.46 -18.60
C LEU A 708 18.35 -9.06 -18.59
N ILE A 709 18.94 -8.10 -17.84
CA ILE A 709 18.46 -6.71 -17.83
C ILE A 709 18.56 -6.11 -19.23
N ALA A 710 19.69 -6.32 -19.91
CA ALA A 710 19.96 -5.74 -21.22
C ALA A 710 19.07 -6.34 -22.35
N THR A 711 18.97 -7.67 -22.42
CA THR A 711 18.35 -8.35 -23.57
C THR A 711 17.01 -9.03 -23.25
N GLY A 712 16.65 -9.15 -21.97
CA GLY A 712 15.42 -9.82 -21.55
C GLY A 712 15.47 -11.35 -21.66
N ARG A 713 16.65 -11.91 -21.97
CA ARG A 713 16.92 -13.34 -22.03
C ARG A 713 18.23 -13.63 -21.31
N THR A 714 18.32 -14.79 -20.69
CA THR A 714 19.60 -15.27 -20.17
C THR A 714 20.46 -15.68 -21.38
N GLY A 715 21.66 -15.08 -21.51
CA GLY A 715 22.65 -15.55 -22.47
C GLY A 715 22.91 -17.04 -22.21
N GLY A 716 22.76 -17.85 -23.26
CA GLY A 716 23.03 -19.29 -23.22
C GLY A 716 24.50 -19.61 -23.02
#